data_AF-A0A1Q3EZE0-F1
#
_entry.id   AF-A0A1Q3EZE0-F1
#
_cell.length_a   1.000
_cell.length_b   1.000
_cell.length_c   1.000
_cell.angle_alpha   90.00
_cell.angle_beta   90.00
_cell.angle_gamma   90.00
#
_symmetry.space_group_name_H-M   'P 1'
#
loop_
_entity.id
_entity.type
_entity.pdbx_description
1 polymer ?
#
loop_
_entity_poly.entity_id
_entity_poly.type
_entity_poly.pdbx_seq_one_letter_code
_entity_poly.pdbx_strand_id
1 'polypeptide(L)'
;MSSVSGASEQEGSVVIEELDELQVDPDVRSEFVETSSIPLFGEPGASIIIPPQQQRPRRKRRSTAASTSMSESETDDENPQQKELWIKKFISGEMSYQEYQAKMQQSVDVELEDEEMVVTRPRGGRKSSGFDKDYSTSRKDALRGNLQGPQQVKVEGKVSMKRHRRMLPPALQGLMGQANLCYARGDAEMAKQLCLEIVRQVPLAHEPFITLAQIYETEDPEKFLQFSLIAAHLNPSDVEQWVRIAEIAEERGNLDQALTCYSRAIKTDPKNFDLRMKRVQLLEKKGEEKQAFKCYFAMLPYIPKERGEFLVETAKRLAKKFHEESNITAAMEAMDRAYGTVPELFSVEDLNLFLELLIATGNYRRALDVLMAHTQVEVHEMVNEEDSEPTRSRSIYTVVIPEDIILDFRTKLAVVLIHLKCEHLFDMIVTNILTNIKVEEAGDCYLDIAESLMKEESYHYALKLLVPLIKSENFSLAAVWLRYADCLRAIGDYNESIKAYKKVVSLAQHLDARLTLSALLKQQGNYEEALKALEQDPETEVMDAELLYERCLMLKEVGKYDEFLSAGFMLLMRHCIPLRSRLEMASAISIVRYCEMIKSIQDIKVSRQEPFDEAAPEFSRSENEPSIEAEWELALSLLQVADVLKKYAFFQKLVFTLCTAKRFYSYRTELQCLALYGCLYNRDPVFAYNLIRDRVNRDKRLNNPRLWNLFNLVILVTGDIRYNRYLMRLFERIPKIDINIRVLQANYHLNAGTYKYALNDYSKIYQKTKDPIHALLIAVTLTQIACQKFTTKKQALASQAIGFIEKYRKGRPSELANEIHYNIGRMYHQLGLHNMAVEHYKRALAVTHPLMQEYPEYLDLRAEIAFNLSSIYRSNNNFELARKYLYEYVEI
;
A
#
# COMPACT_ATOMS: atom_id res chain seq x y z
N MET A 1 -58.46 -23.75 -14.47
CA MET A 1 -59.32 -24.95 -14.40
C MET A 1 -58.70 -26.00 -15.31
N SER A 2 -58.45 -27.21 -14.78
CA SER A 2 -58.27 -28.54 -15.42
C SER A 2 -57.61 -28.64 -16.81
N SER A 3 -56.68 -29.54 -17.13
CA SER A 3 -56.11 -30.72 -16.47
C SER A 3 -55.09 -31.30 -17.46
N VAL A 4 -53.86 -31.59 -17.01
CA VAL A 4 -52.87 -32.41 -17.72
C VAL A 4 -52.80 -33.74 -16.98
N SER A 5 -53.05 -34.83 -17.70
CA SER A 5 -52.83 -36.21 -17.28
C SER A 5 -51.35 -36.58 -17.46
N GLY A 6 -50.64 -36.78 -16.36
CA GLY A 6 -49.34 -37.46 -16.35
C GLY A 6 -49.54 -38.96 -16.19
N ALA A 7 -48.88 -39.74 -17.06
CA ALA A 7 -48.66 -41.17 -16.86
C ALA A 7 -47.20 -41.37 -16.42
N SER A 8 -47.07 -42.07 -15.31
CA SER A 8 -45.86 -42.50 -14.63
C SER A 8 -45.19 -43.68 -15.32
N GLU A 9 -43.86 -43.67 -15.43
CA GLU A 9 -43.08 -44.90 -15.54
C GLU A 9 -42.14 -45.02 -14.33
N GLN A 10 -42.22 -46.18 -13.69
CA GLN A 10 -41.61 -46.52 -12.41
C GLN A 10 -40.10 -46.76 -12.56
N GLU A 11 -39.33 -46.16 -11.65
CA GLU A 11 -37.93 -46.51 -11.41
C GLU A 11 -37.83 -47.91 -10.79
N GLY A 12 -37.28 -48.86 -11.54
CA GLY A 12 -36.83 -50.14 -11.00
C GLY A 12 -35.41 -50.03 -10.46
N SER A 13 -35.27 -50.11 -9.14
CA SER A 13 -34.01 -50.32 -8.45
C SER A 13 -33.44 -51.71 -8.77
N VAL A 14 -32.33 -51.77 -9.50
CA VAL A 14 -31.61 -53.04 -9.71
C VAL A 14 -30.53 -53.16 -8.63
N VAL A 15 -30.82 -54.03 -7.66
CA VAL A 15 -29.88 -54.56 -6.68
C VAL A 15 -28.84 -55.40 -7.43
N ILE A 16 -27.57 -55.20 -7.09
CA ILE A 16 -26.44 -55.97 -7.60
C ILE A 16 -26.50 -57.35 -6.94
N GLU A 17 -26.98 -58.35 -7.66
CA GLU A 17 -26.69 -59.76 -7.39
C GLU A 17 -25.73 -60.27 -8.47
N GLU A 18 -24.64 -60.88 -8.01
CA GLU A 18 -23.67 -61.60 -8.83
C GLU A 18 -24.39 -62.73 -9.56
N LEU A 19 -24.39 -62.70 -10.90
CA LEU A 19 -24.88 -63.77 -11.74
C LEU A 19 -23.92 -64.08 -12.89
N ASP A 20 -23.87 -65.38 -13.17
CA ASP A 20 -22.85 -66.20 -13.83
C ASP A 20 -22.50 -65.86 -15.30
N GLU A 21 -21.39 -66.46 -15.73
CA GLU A 21 -20.66 -66.34 -17.01
C GLU A 21 -21.41 -66.68 -18.32
N LEU A 22 -22.74 -66.82 -18.35
CA LEU A 22 -23.44 -67.25 -19.56
C LEU A 22 -24.77 -66.52 -19.73
N GLN A 23 -24.77 -65.47 -20.56
CA GLN A 23 -25.82 -65.14 -21.54
C GLN A 23 -25.58 -63.74 -22.16
N VAL A 24 -25.18 -63.70 -23.43
CA VAL A 24 -25.39 -62.53 -24.29
C VAL A 24 -25.85 -63.03 -25.66
N ASP A 25 -27.04 -62.58 -26.05
CA ASP A 25 -27.67 -62.94 -27.31
C ASP A 25 -26.88 -62.42 -28.53
N PRO A 26 -26.68 -63.22 -29.60
CA PRO A 26 -25.91 -62.82 -30.78
C PRO A 26 -26.60 -61.85 -31.75
N ASP A 27 -27.90 -61.58 -31.60
CA ASP A 27 -28.75 -61.12 -32.72
C ASP A 27 -29.00 -59.61 -32.84
N VAL A 28 -28.39 -58.76 -32.03
CA VAL A 28 -28.48 -57.30 -32.25
C VAL A 28 -27.26 -56.80 -33.03
N ARG A 29 -27.04 -57.37 -34.23
CA ARG A 29 -26.00 -56.98 -35.18
C ARG A 29 -26.43 -57.11 -36.64
N SER A 30 -27.59 -56.58 -37.00
CA SER A 30 -27.87 -56.26 -38.39
C SER A 30 -29.14 -55.44 -38.48
N GLU A 31 -29.01 -54.13 -38.65
CA GLU A 31 -29.89 -53.36 -39.52
C GLU A 31 -29.26 -52.01 -39.81
N PHE A 32 -28.80 -51.87 -41.05
CA PHE A 32 -28.44 -50.62 -41.68
C PHE A 32 -29.72 -49.98 -42.21
N VAL A 33 -29.93 -48.70 -41.93
CA VAL A 33 -30.76 -47.82 -42.74
C VAL A 33 -29.92 -46.61 -43.10
N GLU A 34 -29.63 -46.45 -44.39
CA GLU A 34 -29.02 -45.25 -44.98
C GLU A 34 -30.08 -44.16 -45.15
N THR A 35 -29.75 -42.92 -44.75
CA THR A 35 -30.38 -41.73 -45.33
C THR A 35 -29.39 -40.57 -45.48
N SER A 36 -29.11 -40.29 -46.77
CA SER A 36 -28.96 -39.00 -47.47
C SER A 36 -28.22 -37.82 -46.82
N SER A 37 -27.18 -37.40 -47.56
CA SER A 37 -26.42 -36.13 -47.54
C SER A 37 -27.25 -34.86 -47.78
N ILE A 38 -26.83 -33.68 -47.26
CA ILE A 38 -26.30 -32.45 -47.94
C ILE A 38 -26.57 -31.24 -46.97
N PRO A 39 -25.86 -30.07 -46.96
CA PRO A 39 -24.46 -29.72 -47.29
C PRO A 39 -23.70 -29.00 -46.15
N LEU A 40 -22.37 -28.95 -46.27
CA LEU A 40 -21.51 -27.91 -45.72
C LEU A 40 -21.46 -26.71 -46.68
N PHE A 41 -21.55 -25.48 -46.15
CA PHE A 41 -21.07 -24.26 -46.82
C PHE A 41 -19.91 -23.68 -46.02
N GLY A 42 -18.76 -23.53 -46.68
CA GLY A 42 -17.62 -22.71 -46.27
C GLY A 42 -17.93 -21.22 -46.49
N GLU A 43 -17.46 -20.35 -45.60
CA GLU A 43 -16.25 -19.49 -45.73
C GLU A 43 -16.60 -18.13 -46.36
N PRO A 44 -15.73 -17.09 -46.33
CA PRO A 44 -14.89 -16.55 -45.26
C PRO A 44 -15.09 -15.01 -45.13
N GLY A 45 -14.75 -14.43 -43.97
CA GLY A 45 -14.52 -12.98 -43.85
C GLY A 45 -15.73 -12.12 -43.46
N ALA A 46 -15.82 -11.78 -42.17
CA ALA A 46 -16.47 -10.57 -41.69
C ALA A 46 -15.78 -10.10 -40.42
N SER A 47 -15.29 -8.86 -40.47
CA SER A 47 -14.66 -8.08 -39.42
C SER A 47 -15.46 -8.11 -38.11
N ILE A 48 -14.87 -8.66 -37.05
CA ILE A 48 -15.42 -8.62 -35.70
C ILE A 48 -15.01 -7.28 -35.07
N ILE A 49 -15.95 -6.33 -35.06
CA ILE A 49 -15.92 -5.20 -34.15
C ILE A 49 -16.18 -5.74 -32.74
N ILE A 50 -15.25 -5.49 -31.83
CA ILE A 50 -15.32 -5.79 -30.40
C ILE A 50 -16.35 -4.85 -29.76
N PRO A 51 -17.42 -5.35 -29.09
CA PRO A 51 -18.12 -4.54 -28.10
C PRO A 51 -17.38 -4.61 -26.76
N PRO A 52 -17.16 -3.49 -26.06
CA PRO A 52 -16.48 -3.51 -24.77
C PRO A 52 -17.34 -4.18 -23.69
N GLN A 53 -16.63 -4.81 -22.77
CA GLN A 53 -17.11 -5.69 -21.70
C GLN A 53 -18.16 -5.04 -20.78
N GLN A 54 -19.21 -5.82 -20.51
CA GLN A 54 -20.14 -5.62 -19.41
C GLN A 54 -19.45 -5.85 -18.05
N GLN A 55 -19.36 -4.79 -17.24
CA GLN A 55 -19.08 -4.89 -15.81
C GLN A 55 -20.31 -5.39 -15.04
N ARG A 56 -20.06 -6.23 -14.04
CA ARG A 56 -21.05 -6.73 -13.05
C ARG A 56 -21.53 -5.62 -12.08
N PRO A 57 -22.67 -5.80 -11.38
CA PRO A 57 -23.57 -4.73 -11.01
C PRO A 57 -23.16 -3.98 -9.73
N ARG A 58 -23.22 -2.65 -9.77
CA ARG A 58 -23.18 -1.79 -8.58
C ARG A 58 -24.58 -1.56 -8.02
N ARG A 59 -24.66 -1.64 -6.69
CA ARG A 59 -25.85 -1.35 -5.87
C ARG A 59 -26.37 0.07 -6.11
N LYS A 60 -27.70 0.20 -6.20
CA LYS A 60 -28.45 1.44 -6.38
C LYS A 60 -28.17 2.43 -5.23
N ARG A 61 -27.64 3.60 -5.56
CA ARG A 61 -27.82 4.85 -4.81
C ARG A 61 -28.57 5.84 -5.72
N ARG A 62 -29.65 6.41 -5.18
CA ARG A 62 -30.52 7.38 -5.88
C ARG A 62 -29.78 8.71 -6.02
N SER A 63 -29.83 9.25 -7.24
CA SER A 63 -29.41 10.57 -7.64
C SER A 63 -30.45 11.63 -7.24
N THR A 64 -30.00 12.76 -6.71
CA THR A 64 -30.75 14.02 -6.75
C THR A 64 -29.89 15.07 -7.44
N ALA A 65 -30.52 15.74 -8.40
CA ALA A 65 -29.93 16.74 -9.28
C ALA A 65 -29.63 18.04 -8.53
N ALA A 66 -28.54 18.68 -8.95
CA ALA A 66 -28.18 20.03 -8.55
C ALA A 66 -29.24 21.02 -9.04
N SER A 67 -29.77 21.82 -8.12
CA SER A 67 -30.39 23.10 -8.42
C SER A 67 -29.76 24.15 -7.50
N THR A 68 -29.17 25.14 -8.14
CA THR A 68 -28.51 26.30 -7.56
C THR A 68 -29.57 27.16 -6.88
N SER A 69 -29.56 27.24 -5.56
CA SER A 69 -30.17 28.34 -4.82
C SER A 69 -29.17 28.80 -3.78
N MET A 70 -28.78 30.06 -3.91
CA MET A 70 -28.04 30.78 -2.89
C MET A 70 -28.94 30.89 -1.67
N SER A 71 -28.62 30.12 -0.62
CA SER A 71 -29.11 30.41 0.72
C SER A 71 -28.15 31.40 1.36
N GLU A 72 -28.72 32.53 1.74
CA GLU A 72 -28.11 33.56 2.57
C GLU A 72 -27.43 32.89 3.77
N SER A 73 -26.17 33.22 3.99
CA SER A 73 -25.45 32.85 5.20
C SER A 73 -26.10 33.59 6.37
N GLU A 74 -27.11 32.98 6.96
CA GLU A 74 -27.50 33.23 8.34
C GLU A 74 -26.28 32.87 9.20
N THR A 75 -25.69 33.89 9.81
CA THR A 75 -24.83 33.73 10.97
C THR A 75 -25.57 32.89 12.00
N ASP A 76 -24.92 31.84 12.51
CA ASP A 76 -25.41 31.00 13.61
C ASP A 76 -25.71 31.84 14.86
N ASP A 77 -26.91 32.44 14.91
CA ASP A 77 -27.52 32.93 16.14
C ASP A 77 -28.31 31.75 16.74
N GLU A 78 -27.74 31.10 17.74
CA GLU A 78 -28.38 30.04 18.53
C GLU A 78 -29.83 30.40 18.91
N ASN A 79 -30.77 29.48 18.70
CA ASN A 79 -32.20 29.69 18.86
C ASN A 79 -32.56 30.16 20.31
N PRO A 80 -32.96 31.42 20.55
CA PRO A 80 -33.16 31.98 21.90
C PRO A 80 -34.26 31.27 22.70
N GLN A 81 -35.17 30.60 22.00
CA GLN A 81 -36.26 29.80 22.58
C GLN A 81 -35.75 28.56 23.33
N GLN A 82 -34.61 27.99 22.93
CA GLN A 82 -34.03 26.82 23.59
C GLN A 82 -33.34 27.18 24.91
N LYS A 83 -32.59 28.29 24.94
CA LYS A 83 -31.96 28.83 26.16
C LYS A 83 -33.01 29.17 27.22
N GLU A 84 -34.12 29.79 26.80
CA GLU A 84 -35.23 30.12 27.69
C GLU A 84 -35.88 28.86 28.30
N LEU A 85 -36.04 27.80 27.51
CA LEU A 85 -36.59 26.53 27.97
C LEU A 85 -35.69 25.85 29.01
N TRP A 86 -34.38 25.88 28.82
CA TRP A 86 -33.43 25.28 29.76
C TRP A 86 -33.36 26.05 31.08
N ILE A 87 -33.37 27.39 31.03
CA ILE A 87 -33.39 28.23 32.24
C ILE A 87 -34.70 27.98 33.02
N LYS A 88 -35.85 27.90 32.33
CA LYS A 88 -37.14 27.58 32.96
C LYS A 88 -37.14 26.21 33.65
N LYS A 89 -36.59 25.18 33.00
CA LYS A 89 -36.47 23.82 33.57
C LYS A 89 -35.48 23.73 34.74
N PHE A 90 -34.44 24.56 34.72
CA PHE A 90 -33.50 24.67 35.83
C PHE A 90 -34.18 25.32 37.05
N ILE A 91 -34.92 26.40 36.85
CA ILE A 91 -35.63 27.11 37.93
C ILE A 91 -36.78 26.26 38.51
N SER A 92 -37.44 25.43 37.69
CA SER A 92 -38.48 24.50 38.18
C SER A 92 -37.93 23.26 38.89
N GLY A 93 -36.61 23.07 38.94
CA GLY A 93 -35.94 21.93 39.57
C GLY A 93 -36.04 20.62 38.78
N GLU A 94 -36.54 20.67 37.54
CA GLU A 94 -36.69 19.50 36.65
C GLU A 94 -35.36 19.05 36.02
N MET A 95 -34.34 19.92 36.02
CA MET A 95 -33.02 19.68 35.45
C MET A 95 -31.94 20.04 36.46
N SER A 96 -30.92 19.18 36.60
CA SER A 96 -29.78 19.48 37.46
C SER A 96 -28.83 20.51 36.83
N TYR A 97 -28.05 21.19 37.67
CA TYR A 97 -27.07 22.18 37.20
C TYR A 97 -26.02 21.59 36.25
N GLN A 98 -25.56 20.35 36.50
CA GLN A 98 -24.58 19.67 35.66
C GLN A 98 -25.14 19.35 34.26
N GLU A 99 -26.41 18.94 34.18
CA GLU A 99 -27.08 18.71 32.89
C GLU A 99 -27.36 20.00 32.13
N TYR A 100 -27.62 21.11 32.85
CA TYR A 100 -27.72 22.44 32.26
C TYR A 100 -26.37 22.90 31.69
N GLN A 101 -25.28 22.71 32.44
CA GLN A 101 -23.92 23.05 32.01
C GLN A 101 -23.46 22.23 30.79
N ALA A 102 -23.70 20.92 30.77
CA ALA A 102 -23.34 20.04 29.66
C ALA A 102 -24.04 20.43 28.34
N LYS A 103 -25.32 20.84 28.41
CA LYS A 103 -26.08 21.30 27.23
C LYS A 103 -25.60 22.66 26.71
N MET A 104 -25.05 23.51 27.58
CA MET A 104 -24.45 24.80 27.21
C MET A 104 -22.99 24.67 26.75
N GLN A 105 -22.28 23.59 27.10
CA GLN A 105 -20.91 23.32 26.65
C GLN A 105 -20.86 22.68 25.25
N GLN A 106 -21.85 21.87 24.87
CA GLN A 106 -21.94 21.22 23.55
C GLN A 106 -21.93 22.18 22.35
N SER A 107 -22.35 23.44 22.51
CA SER A 107 -22.28 24.43 21.44
C SER A 107 -20.94 25.18 21.37
N VAL A 108 -20.11 25.08 22.42
CA VAL A 108 -18.87 25.86 22.57
C VAL A 108 -17.63 25.05 22.16
N ASP A 109 -17.66 23.72 22.31
CA ASP A 109 -16.54 22.86 21.90
C ASP A 109 -16.29 22.91 20.38
N VAL A 110 -17.34 23.12 19.58
CA VAL A 110 -17.25 23.25 18.10
C VAL A 110 -16.53 24.55 17.69
N GLU A 111 -16.72 25.65 18.43
CA GLU A 111 -16.08 26.95 18.12
C GLU A 111 -14.64 27.06 18.63
N LEU A 112 -14.29 26.33 19.70
CA LEU A 112 -12.92 26.28 20.22
C LEU A 112 -11.99 25.46 19.32
N GLU A 113 -12.50 24.37 18.73
CA GLU A 113 -11.74 23.58 17.74
C GLU A 113 -11.44 24.37 16.45
N ASP A 114 -12.34 25.26 16.02
CA ASP A 114 -12.18 26.04 14.80
C ASP A 114 -11.14 27.18 14.94
N GLU A 115 -11.04 27.87 16.09
CA GLU A 115 -9.98 28.87 16.30
C GLU A 115 -8.61 28.25 16.61
N GLU A 116 -8.58 27.10 17.30
CA GLU A 116 -7.34 26.35 17.54
C GLU A 116 -6.73 25.79 16.23
N MET A 117 -7.57 25.53 15.21
CA MET A 117 -7.10 25.21 13.86
C MET A 117 -6.64 26.42 13.03
N VAL A 118 -7.07 27.65 13.34
CA VAL A 118 -6.71 28.84 12.54
C VAL A 118 -5.29 29.34 12.80
N VAL A 119 -4.71 29.05 13.97
CA VAL A 119 -3.32 29.46 14.30
C VAL A 119 -2.27 28.60 13.57
N THR A 120 -2.65 27.46 12.98
CA THR A 120 -1.72 26.49 12.37
C THR A 120 -1.56 26.61 10.85
N ARG A 121 -2.17 27.60 10.19
CA ARG A 121 -2.00 27.81 8.73
C ARG A 121 -1.46 29.21 8.39
N PRO A 122 -0.29 29.32 7.74
CA PRO A 122 0.17 30.61 7.24
C PRO A 122 -0.73 31.07 6.09
N ARG A 123 -1.33 32.26 6.23
CA ARG A 123 -2.08 32.93 5.15
C ARG A 123 -1.14 33.34 4.01
N GLY A 124 -0.97 32.48 3.02
CA GLY A 124 -0.52 32.86 1.68
C GLY A 124 -1.64 33.58 0.92
N GLY A 125 -1.79 34.89 1.13
CA GLY A 125 -2.81 35.69 0.47
C GLY A 125 -2.42 36.13 -0.94
N ARG A 126 -3.02 35.51 -1.97
CA ARG A 126 -3.19 36.16 -3.28
C ARG A 126 -4.17 37.32 -3.11
N LYS A 127 -3.72 38.55 -3.39
CA LYS A 127 -4.58 39.74 -3.46
C LYS A 127 -5.53 39.58 -4.66
N SER A 128 -6.82 39.39 -4.42
CA SER A 128 -7.84 39.67 -5.44
C SER A 128 -8.26 41.14 -5.34
N SER A 129 -8.17 41.82 -6.47
CA SER A 129 -8.48 43.24 -6.65
C SER A 129 -9.94 43.56 -6.34
N GLY A 130 -10.20 44.74 -5.77
CA GLY A 130 -11.52 45.25 -5.35
C GLY A 130 -12.58 45.42 -6.44
N PHE A 131 -12.34 44.97 -7.66
CA PHE A 131 -13.27 45.11 -8.80
C PHE A 131 -14.46 44.14 -8.73
N ASP A 132 -14.29 42.94 -8.16
CA ASP A 132 -15.36 41.92 -8.11
C ASP A 132 -16.41 42.16 -7.01
N LYS A 133 -16.11 43.01 -6.01
CA LYS A 133 -17.07 43.33 -4.95
C LYS A 133 -18.11 44.35 -5.40
N ASP A 134 -17.72 45.32 -6.24
CA ASP A 134 -18.59 46.42 -6.69
C ASP A 134 -19.60 46.01 -7.76
N TYR A 135 -19.32 44.95 -8.53
CA TYR A 135 -20.25 44.42 -9.53
C TYR A 135 -21.40 43.60 -8.90
N SER A 136 -21.17 43.00 -7.72
CA SER A 136 -22.15 42.16 -7.03
C SER A 136 -23.17 42.96 -6.20
N THR A 137 -22.76 44.11 -5.69
CA THR A 137 -23.57 45.05 -4.90
C THR A 137 -24.47 45.89 -5.80
N SER A 138 -23.93 46.41 -6.91
CA SER A 138 -24.68 47.21 -7.90
C SER A 138 -25.84 46.46 -8.55
N ARG A 139 -25.79 45.11 -8.64
CA ARG A 139 -26.86 44.28 -9.22
C ARG A 139 -27.99 43.97 -8.24
N LYS A 140 -27.73 44.03 -6.92
CA LYS A 140 -28.76 43.83 -5.88
C LYS A 140 -29.60 45.09 -5.66
N ASP A 141 -29.01 46.27 -5.81
CA ASP A 141 -29.70 47.54 -5.61
C ASP A 141 -30.60 47.95 -6.80
N ALA A 142 -30.32 47.47 -8.00
CA ALA A 142 -31.20 47.69 -9.18
C ALA A 142 -32.51 46.88 -9.15
N LEU A 143 -32.61 45.83 -8.31
CA LEU A 143 -33.79 44.97 -8.17
C LEU A 143 -34.76 45.42 -7.07
N ARG A 144 -34.36 46.36 -6.22
CA ARG A 144 -35.22 46.97 -5.19
C ARG A 144 -35.51 48.41 -5.58
N GLY A 145 -36.40 48.58 -6.56
CA GLY A 145 -36.82 49.90 -7.02
C GLY A 145 -37.32 50.76 -5.87
N ASN A 146 -36.57 51.81 -5.53
CA ASN A 146 -37.03 52.98 -4.80
C ASN A 146 -36.18 54.19 -5.22
N LEU A 147 -36.86 55.14 -5.87
CA LEU A 147 -36.34 56.41 -6.37
C LEU A 147 -36.49 57.52 -5.30
N GLN A 148 -35.45 58.38 -5.19
CA GLN A 148 -35.40 59.74 -4.61
C GLN A 148 -35.51 59.85 -3.06
N GLY A 149 -34.79 60.70 -2.32
CA GLY A 149 -33.94 61.87 -2.63
C GLY A 149 -32.93 62.18 -1.48
N PRO A 150 -32.46 63.44 -1.30
CA PRO A 150 -31.03 63.73 -1.14
C PRO A 150 -30.45 63.68 0.29
N GLN A 151 -29.15 63.40 0.28
CA GLN A 151 -28.09 63.54 1.29
C GLN A 151 -28.42 64.32 2.58
N GLN A 152 -28.19 63.64 3.71
CA GLN A 152 -27.63 64.29 4.89
C GLN A 152 -26.27 63.67 5.21
N VAL A 153 -25.26 64.53 5.13
CA VAL A 153 -23.87 64.33 5.54
C VAL A 153 -23.84 63.91 7.01
N LYS A 154 -23.17 62.80 7.33
CA LYS A 154 -22.79 62.45 8.71
C LYS A 154 -21.28 62.40 8.83
N VAL A 155 -20.81 63.23 9.76
CA VAL A 155 -19.45 63.38 10.26
C VAL A 155 -18.91 62.03 10.75
N GLU A 156 -17.70 61.70 10.32
CA GLU A 156 -16.91 60.55 10.77
C GLU A 156 -16.53 60.71 12.25
N GLY A 157 -16.59 59.62 13.00
CA GLY A 157 -16.12 59.58 14.39
C GLY A 157 -17.19 59.31 15.45
N LYS A 158 -18.06 58.32 15.25
CA LYS A 158 -18.59 57.49 16.34
C LYS A 158 -18.71 56.06 15.82
N VAL A 159 -17.93 55.15 16.41
CA VAL A 159 -18.22 53.72 16.33
C VAL A 159 -19.68 53.58 16.78
N SER A 160 -20.56 53.20 15.87
CA SER A 160 -21.93 52.86 16.21
C SER A 160 -21.87 51.61 17.08
N MET A 161 -21.78 51.78 18.40
CA MET A 161 -22.20 50.73 19.32
C MET A 161 -23.62 50.38 18.90
N LYS A 162 -23.79 49.17 18.36
CA LYS A 162 -25.12 48.59 18.14
C LYS A 162 -25.88 48.81 19.44
N ARG A 163 -26.97 49.59 19.40
CA ARG A 163 -27.82 49.82 20.58
C ARG A 163 -28.18 48.45 21.16
N HIS A 164 -27.62 48.10 22.31
CA HIS A 164 -28.04 46.91 23.04
C HIS A 164 -29.56 47.01 23.20
N ARG A 165 -30.27 45.98 22.73
CA ARG A 165 -31.71 45.86 22.97
C ARG A 165 -31.90 45.93 24.48
N ARG A 166 -32.77 46.84 24.95
CA ARG A 166 -33.18 46.86 26.35
C ARG A 166 -33.82 45.50 26.64
N MET A 167 -33.16 44.67 27.45
CA MET A 167 -33.58 43.29 27.68
C MET A 167 -34.78 43.17 28.63
N LEU A 168 -35.02 44.19 29.46
CA LEU A 168 -36.16 44.24 30.38
C LEU A 168 -37.22 45.25 29.91
N PRO A 169 -38.51 44.85 29.85
CA PRO A 169 -39.63 45.78 29.71
C PRO A 169 -39.62 46.86 30.81
N PRO A 170 -40.08 48.10 30.55
CA PRO A 170 -40.02 49.20 31.53
C PRO A 170 -40.67 48.90 32.89
N ALA A 171 -41.74 48.10 32.92
CA ALA A 171 -42.39 47.66 34.15
C ALA A 171 -41.51 46.72 35.00
N LEU A 172 -40.79 45.80 34.36
CA LEU A 172 -39.86 44.88 35.01
C LEU A 172 -38.54 45.56 35.39
N GLN A 173 -38.14 46.62 34.67
CA GLN A 173 -37.01 47.47 35.05
C GLN A 173 -37.28 48.25 36.35
N GLY A 174 -38.53 48.69 36.57
CA GLY A 174 -38.96 49.28 37.84
C GLY A 174 -38.91 48.29 39.00
N LEU A 175 -39.37 47.06 38.79
CA LEU A 175 -39.26 45.95 39.76
C LEU A 175 -37.80 45.58 40.05
N MET A 176 -36.93 45.58 39.04
CA MET A 176 -35.49 45.35 39.20
C MET A 176 -34.84 46.43 40.06
N GLY A 177 -35.21 47.70 39.84
CA GLY A 177 -34.76 48.82 40.67
C GLY A 177 -35.21 48.71 42.14
N GLN A 178 -36.42 48.21 42.39
CA GLN A 178 -36.90 47.92 43.74
C GLN A 178 -36.13 46.77 44.40
N ALA A 179 -35.86 45.68 43.65
CA ALA A 179 -35.06 44.57 44.16
C ALA A 179 -33.64 45.00 44.58
N ASN A 180 -32.97 45.84 43.77
CA ASN A 180 -31.66 46.41 44.10
C ASN A 180 -31.69 47.30 45.34
N LEU A 181 -32.76 48.10 45.50
CA LEU A 181 -32.95 48.95 46.67
C LEU A 181 -33.23 48.13 47.94
N CYS A 182 -34.00 47.05 47.85
CA CYS A 182 -34.24 46.13 48.96
C CYS A 182 -32.94 45.44 49.39
N TYR A 183 -32.11 45.00 48.45
CA TYR A 183 -30.80 44.43 48.75
C TYR A 183 -29.86 45.44 49.44
N ALA A 184 -29.78 46.67 48.91
CA ALA A 184 -28.97 47.74 49.52
C ALA A 184 -29.46 48.14 50.94
N ARG A 185 -30.72 47.87 51.27
CA ARG A 185 -31.31 48.08 52.61
C ARG A 185 -31.07 46.91 53.57
N GLY A 186 -30.54 45.78 53.09
CA GLY A 186 -30.30 44.57 53.87
C GLY A 186 -31.47 43.56 53.88
N ASP A 187 -32.57 43.85 53.20
CA ASP A 187 -33.74 42.97 53.11
C ASP A 187 -33.55 41.91 51.99
N ALA A 188 -32.62 40.98 52.22
CA ALA A 188 -32.20 39.97 51.24
C ALA A 188 -33.34 39.05 50.78
N GLU A 189 -34.24 38.64 51.68
CA GLU A 189 -35.35 37.73 51.35
C GLU A 189 -36.38 38.37 50.41
N MET A 190 -36.68 39.66 50.61
CA MET A 190 -37.60 40.39 49.74
C MET A 190 -36.97 40.65 48.37
N ALA A 191 -35.68 40.99 48.33
CA ALA A 191 -34.93 41.17 47.08
C ALA A 191 -34.89 39.87 46.25
N LYS A 192 -34.71 38.72 46.92
CA LYS A 192 -34.71 37.38 46.30
C LYS A 192 -36.06 37.01 45.70
N GLN A 193 -37.16 37.26 46.39
CA GLN A 193 -38.51 37.03 45.86
C GLN A 193 -38.77 37.87 44.60
N LEU A 194 -38.42 39.15 44.64
CA LEU A 194 -38.57 40.06 43.49
C LEU A 194 -37.70 39.63 42.30
N CYS A 195 -36.45 39.22 42.54
CA CYS A 195 -35.58 38.75 41.46
C CYS A 195 -36.09 37.45 40.82
N LEU A 196 -36.58 36.48 41.61
CA LEU A 196 -37.15 35.23 41.08
C LEU A 196 -38.45 35.48 40.28
N GLU A 197 -39.27 36.45 40.68
CA GLU A 197 -40.44 36.86 39.92
C GLU A 197 -40.06 37.49 38.57
N ILE A 198 -39.01 38.32 38.54
CA ILE A 198 -38.50 38.91 37.28
C ILE A 198 -37.96 37.80 36.36
N VAL A 199 -37.18 36.86 36.91
CA VAL A 199 -36.64 35.72 36.16
C VAL A 199 -37.77 34.83 35.61
N ARG A 200 -38.86 34.63 36.35
CA ARG A 200 -40.02 33.85 35.88
C ARG A 200 -40.69 34.48 34.66
N GLN A 201 -40.71 35.81 34.60
CA GLN A 201 -41.33 36.57 33.51
C GLN A 201 -40.39 36.74 32.32
N VAL A 202 -39.10 37.01 32.55
CA VAL A 202 -38.07 37.18 31.52
C VAL A 202 -36.83 36.38 31.90
N PRO A 203 -36.74 35.09 31.50
CA PRO A 203 -35.64 34.21 31.87
C PRO A 203 -34.28 34.56 31.23
N LEU A 204 -34.27 35.42 30.20
CA LEU A 204 -33.08 35.81 29.45
C LEU A 204 -32.41 37.09 29.98
N ALA A 205 -32.97 37.72 31.02
CA ALA A 205 -32.38 38.92 31.60
C ALA A 205 -31.24 38.55 32.57
N HIS A 206 -30.04 39.06 32.34
CA HIS A 206 -28.88 38.77 33.22
C HIS A 206 -28.93 39.52 34.56
N GLU A 207 -29.55 40.71 34.63
CA GLU A 207 -29.48 41.62 35.79
C GLU A 207 -30.01 40.98 37.09
N PRO A 208 -31.17 40.29 37.08
CA PRO A 208 -31.67 39.59 38.27
C PRO A 208 -30.77 38.45 38.74
N PHE A 209 -30.05 37.80 37.82
CA PHE A 209 -29.13 36.71 38.18
C PHE A 209 -27.84 37.22 38.84
N ILE A 210 -27.36 38.40 38.45
CA ILE A 210 -26.21 39.06 39.08
C ILE A 210 -26.54 39.42 40.54
N THR A 211 -27.74 39.94 40.79
CA THR A 211 -28.16 40.36 42.13
C THR A 211 -28.53 39.17 43.00
N LEU A 212 -29.15 38.12 42.43
CA LEU A 212 -29.31 36.84 43.11
C LEU A 212 -27.96 36.23 43.47
N ALA A 213 -26.98 36.27 42.58
CA ALA A 213 -25.62 35.81 42.89
C ALA A 213 -25.06 36.57 44.11
N GLN A 214 -25.06 37.91 44.09
CA GLN A 214 -24.57 38.72 45.21
C GLN A 214 -25.28 38.46 46.55
N ILE A 215 -26.58 38.14 46.54
CA ILE A 215 -27.32 37.73 47.74
C ILE A 215 -26.82 36.37 48.24
N TYR A 216 -26.64 35.42 47.33
CA TYR A 216 -26.17 34.07 47.66
C TYR A 216 -24.67 33.99 47.98
N GLU A 217 -23.89 35.04 47.73
CA GLU A 217 -22.47 35.13 48.09
C GLU A 217 -22.25 34.92 49.60
N THR A 218 -23.17 35.44 50.42
CA THR A 218 -23.12 35.33 51.89
C THR A 218 -23.87 34.11 52.44
N GLU A 219 -24.86 33.58 51.71
CA GLU A 219 -25.73 32.49 52.17
C GLU A 219 -25.24 31.09 51.73
N ASP A 220 -25.05 30.89 50.42
CA ASP A 220 -24.79 29.59 49.81
C ASP A 220 -23.79 29.73 48.64
N PRO A 221 -22.53 29.35 48.83
CA PRO A 221 -21.49 29.52 47.80
C PRO A 221 -21.79 28.74 46.51
N GLU A 222 -22.46 27.59 46.57
CA GLU A 222 -22.79 26.81 45.37
C GLU A 222 -23.84 27.50 44.50
N LYS A 223 -24.90 28.05 45.11
CA LYS A 223 -25.93 28.80 44.39
C LYS A 223 -25.39 30.08 43.80
N PHE A 224 -24.46 30.74 44.51
CA PHE A 224 -23.72 31.87 43.98
C PHE A 224 -23.05 31.53 42.63
N LEU A 225 -22.32 30.41 42.56
CA LEU A 225 -21.60 30.02 41.34
C LEU A 225 -22.58 29.70 40.20
N GLN A 226 -23.70 29.03 40.53
CA GLN A 226 -24.74 28.67 39.56
C GLN A 226 -25.39 29.90 38.93
N PHE A 227 -25.85 30.86 39.75
CA PHE A 227 -26.47 32.09 39.26
C PHE A 227 -25.47 33.03 38.58
N SER A 228 -24.22 33.10 39.06
CA SER A 228 -23.16 33.88 38.43
C SER A 228 -22.80 33.35 37.04
N LEU A 229 -22.69 32.02 36.89
CA LEU A 229 -22.41 31.42 35.58
C LEU A 229 -23.57 31.63 34.61
N ILE A 230 -24.83 31.54 35.06
CA ILE A 230 -26.00 31.86 34.23
C ILE A 230 -25.96 33.35 33.80
N ALA A 231 -25.66 34.26 34.72
CA ALA A 231 -25.53 35.68 34.43
C ALA A 231 -24.44 35.97 33.38
N ALA A 232 -23.25 35.37 33.56
CA ALA A 232 -22.12 35.55 32.65
C ALA A 232 -22.38 34.95 31.26
N HIS A 233 -23.09 33.82 31.17
CA HIS A 233 -23.52 33.25 29.90
C HIS A 233 -24.56 34.09 29.15
N LEU A 234 -25.43 34.79 29.89
CA LEU A 234 -26.42 35.72 29.33
C LEU A 234 -25.78 37.06 28.91
N ASN A 235 -24.64 37.45 29.50
CA ASN A 235 -23.82 38.57 29.06
C ASN A 235 -22.35 38.17 28.80
N PRO A 236 -22.04 37.53 27.66
CA PRO A 236 -20.68 37.09 27.37
C PRO A 236 -19.65 38.22 27.33
N SER A 237 -20.06 39.49 27.17
CA SER A 237 -19.18 40.64 26.98
C SER A 237 -18.58 41.22 28.27
N ASP A 238 -19.06 40.81 29.45
CA ASP A 238 -18.58 41.35 30.73
C ASP A 238 -17.36 40.55 31.26
N VAL A 239 -16.16 41.10 31.06
CA VAL A 239 -14.89 40.48 31.47
C VAL A 239 -14.80 40.31 32.99
N GLU A 240 -15.26 41.31 33.76
CA GLU A 240 -15.07 41.36 35.21
C GLU A 240 -15.96 40.36 35.94
N GLN A 241 -17.11 40.00 35.36
CA GLN A 241 -17.93 38.89 35.85
C GLN A 241 -17.23 37.54 35.65
N TRP A 242 -16.64 37.28 34.47
CA TRP A 242 -15.89 36.04 34.23
C TRP A 242 -14.69 35.89 35.15
N VAL A 243 -13.97 36.99 35.45
CA VAL A 243 -12.82 36.99 36.37
C VAL A 243 -13.26 36.67 37.79
N ARG A 244 -14.31 37.33 38.31
CA ARG A 244 -14.83 37.06 39.66
C ARG A 244 -15.29 35.61 39.84
N ILE A 245 -15.95 35.04 38.84
CA ILE A 245 -16.36 33.62 38.85
C ILE A 245 -15.12 32.72 38.87
N ALA A 246 -14.09 33.06 38.10
CA ALA A 246 -12.87 32.28 38.01
C ALA A 246 -12.06 32.31 39.31
N GLU A 247 -11.99 33.45 40.00
CA GLU A 247 -11.33 33.60 41.31
C GLU A 247 -12.03 32.78 42.39
N ILE A 248 -13.36 32.83 42.44
CA ILE A 248 -14.14 32.03 43.41
C ILE A 248 -14.08 30.53 43.09
N ALA A 249 -13.99 30.16 41.81
CA ALA A 249 -13.76 28.77 41.41
C ALA A 249 -12.34 28.29 41.78
N GLU A 250 -11.33 29.17 41.70
CA GLU A 250 -9.95 28.91 42.13
C GLU A 250 -9.86 28.73 43.64
N GLU A 251 -10.50 29.60 44.44
CA GLU A 251 -10.54 29.49 45.91
C GLU A 251 -11.14 28.16 46.40
N ARG A 252 -12.02 27.55 45.60
CA ARG A 252 -12.66 26.27 45.90
C ARG A 252 -11.90 25.05 45.36
N GLY A 253 -10.81 25.27 44.62
CA GLY A 253 -10.04 24.20 43.99
C GLY A 253 -10.67 23.60 42.73
N ASN A 254 -11.75 24.18 42.20
CA ASN A 254 -12.38 23.74 40.94
C ASN A 254 -11.65 24.34 39.74
N LEU A 255 -10.45 23.81 39.45
CA LEU A 255 -9.56 24.35 38.41
C LEU A 255 -10.18 24.34 37.00
N ASP A 256 -10.97 23.33 36.64
CA ASP A 256 -11.63 23.23 35.32
C ASP A 256 -12.61 24.37 35.04
N GLN A 257 -13.42 24.72 36.04
CA GLN A 257 -14.38 25.81 35.93
C GLN A 257 -13.64 27.16 35.86
N ALA A 258 -12.57 27.33 36.64
CA ALA A 258 -11.73 28.52 36.56
C ALA A 258 -11.11 28.69 35.16
N LEU A 259 -10.55 27.63 34.57
CA LEU A 259 -9.91 27.67 33.24
C LEU A 259 -10.89 28.03 32.12
N THR A 260 -12.11 27.48 32.15
CA THR A 260 -13.15 27.83 31.16
C THR A 260 -13.59 29.29 31.28
N CYS A 261 -13.73 29.80 32.51
CA CYS A 261 -14.08 31.20 32.77
C CYS A 261 -12.97 32.16 32.31
N TYR A 262 -11.71 31.89 32.64
CA TYR A 262 -10.57 32.69 32.15
C TYR A 262 -10.44 32.63 30.62
N SER A 263 -10.73 31.48 30.00
CA SER A 263 -10.71 31.37 28.53
C SER A 263 -11.74 32.29 27.86
N ARG A 264 -12.92 32.43 28.45
CA ARG A 264 -13.96 33.37 27.97
C ARG A 264 -13.60 34.83 28.22
N ALA A 265 -13.00 35.13 29.37
CA ALA A 265 -12.49 36.46 29.66
C ALA A 265 -11.40 36.90 28.65
N ILE A 266 -10.56 35.96 28.20
CA ILE A 266 -9.52 36.24 27.18
C ILE A 266 -10.14 36.43 25.78
N LYS A 267 -11.27 35.78 25.46
CA LYS A 267 -11.97 35.99 24.18
C LYS A 267 -12.51 37.42 24.06
N THR A 268 -12.99 38.00 25.15
CA THR A 268 -13.55 39.36 25.18
C THR A 268 -12.48 40.45 25.28
N ASP A 269 -11.41 40.23 26.05
CA ASP A 269 -10.23 41.10 26.07
C ASP A 269 -8.94 40.34 25.72
N PRO A 270 -8.64 40.16 24.42
CA PRO A 270 -7.45 39.44 23.98
C PRO A 270 -6.13 40.14 24.28
N LYS A 271 -6.12 41.41 24.70
CA LYS A 271 -4.88 42.16 24.93
C LYS A 271 -4.40 42.11 26.38
N ASN A 272 -5.24 41.65 27.30
CA ASN A 272 -4.93 41.65 28.72
C ASN A 272 -3.91 40.56 29.08
N PHE A 273 -2.71 40.99 29.44
CA PHE A 273 -1.61 40.11 29.84
C PHE A 273 -1.91 39.39 31.17
N ASP A 274 -2.46 40.09 32.17
CA ASP A 274 -2.64 39.54 33.51
C ASP A 274 -3.64 38.38 33.53
N LEU A 275 -4.70 38.45 32.72
CA LEU A 275 -5.67 37.36 32.57
C LEU A 275 -5.06 36.10 31.95
N ARG A 276 -4.17 36.26 30.98
CA ARG A 276 -3.46 35.14 30.36
C ARG A 276 -2.46 34.52 31.29
N MET A 277 -1.76 35.35 32.07
CA MET A 277 -0.83 34.88 33.09
C MET A 277 -1.56 34.06 34.17
N LYS A 278 -2.71 34.55 34.66
CA LYS A 278 -3.55 33.80 35.63
C LYS A 278 -4.01 32.44 35.06
N ARG A 279 -4.43 32.39 33.78
CA ARG A 279 -4.79 31.12 33.12
C ARG A 279 -3.61 30.14 33.05
N VAL A 280 -2.42 30.63 32.70
CA VAL A 280 -1.21 29.79 32.61
C VAL A 280 -0.82 29.22 33.97
N GLN A 281 -0.83 30.04 35.03
CA GLN A 281 -0.57 29.61 36.40
C GLN A 281 -1.55 28.52 36.86
N LEU A 282 -2.83 28.62 36.46
CA LEU A 282 -3.83 27.58 36.76
C LEU A 282 -3.58 26.27 36.02
N LEU A 283 -3.15 26.33 34.76
CA LEU A 283 -2.79 25.13 33.99
C LEU A 283 -1.57 24.43 34.58
N GLU A 284 -0.60 25.19 35.08
CA GLU A 284 0.57 24.65 35.81
C GLU A 284 0.16 24.01 37.14
N LYS A 285 -0.71 24.66 37.93
CA LYS A 285 -1.27 24.07 39.17
C LYS A 285 -2.03 22.77 38.91
N LYS A 286 -2.68 22.64 37.75
CA LYS A 286 -3.41 21.43 37.34
C LYS A 286 -2.49 20.31 36.81
N GLY A 287 -1.26 20.62 36.42
CA GLY A 287 -0.32 19.68 35.79
C GLY A 287 -0.55 19.48 34.29
N GLU A 288 -1.37 20.31 33.63
CA GLU A 288 -1.62 20.23 32.19
C GLU A 288 -0.60 21.03 31.39
N GLU A 289 0.64 20.51 31.37
CA GLU A 289 1.77 21.21 30.76
C GLU A 289 1.51 21.53 29.28
N LYS A 290 1.05 20.58 28.46
CA LYS A 290 0.85 20.80 27.00
C LYS A 290 -0.04 22.00 26.68
N GLN A 291 -1.11 22.20 27.44
CA GLN A 291 -2.01 23.34 27.26
C GLN A 291 -1.38 24.64 27.77
N ALA A 292 -0.66 24.59 28.90
CA ALA A 292 0.09 25.73 29.43
C ALA A 292 1.08 26.27 28.39
N PHE A 293 1.83 25.38 27.73
CA PHE A 293 2.79 25.75 26.69
C PHE A 293 2.15 26.44 25.47
N LYS A 294 1.00 25.96 25.00
CA LYS A 294 0.24 26.66 23.94
C LYS A 294 -0.18 28.07 24.38
N CYS A 295 -0.62 28.21 25.63
CA CYS A 295 -1.00 29.50 26.20
C CYS A 295 0.19 30.45 26.32
N TYR A 296 1.35 29.96 26.74
CA TYR A 296 2.61 30.73 26.76
C TYR A 296 2.96 31.28 25.36
N PHE A 297 2.85 30.46 24.31
CA PHE A 297 3.12 30.91 22.94
C PHE A 297 2.15 32.00 22.46
N ALA A 298 0.85 31.85 22.75
CA ALA A 298 -0.17 32.84 22.41
C ALA A 298 -0.03 34.16 23.21
N MET A 299 0.62 34.12 24.38
CA MET A 299 0.84 35.27 25.23
C MET A 299 1.97 36.18 24.72
N LEU A 300 2.99 35.64 24.05
CA LEU A 300 4.20 36.36 23.61
C LEU A 300 3.94 37.73 22.96
N PRO A 301 2.99 37.91 22.01
CA PRO A 301 2.79 39.21 21.35
C PRO A 301 2.27 40.32 22.26
N TYR A 302 1.77 39.98 23.45
CA TYR A 302 1.05 40.89 24.34
C TYR A 302 1.81 41.13 25.64
N ILE A 303 3.04 40.60 25.76
CA ILE A 303 3.90 40.85 26.91
C ILE A 303 4.41 42.31 26.83
N PRO A 304 4.19 43.14 27.87
CA PRO A 304 4.71 44.51 27.90
C PRO A 304 6.24 44.53 27.84
N LYS A 305 6.81 45.52 27.15
CA LYS A 305 8.28 45.71 27.05
C LYS A 305 8.97 45.85 28.41
N GLU A 306 8.26 46.36 29.40
CA GLU A 306 8.73 46.52 30.79
C GLU A 306 9.10 45.18 31.45
N ARG A 307 8.51 44.06 30.99
CA ARG A 307 8.82 42.69 31.46
C ARG A 307 9.69 41.94 30.44
N GLY A 308 10.70 42.62 29.87
CA GLY A 308 11.58 42.08 28.83
C GLY A 308 12.34 40.82 29.24
N GLU A 309 12.85 40.73 30.48
CA GLU A 309 13.54 39.53 30.99
C GLU A 309 12.64 38.29 30.98
N PHE A 310 11.39 38.46 31.44
CA PHE A 310 10.39 37.40 31.42
C PHE A 310 10.02 36.98 29.99
N LEU A 311 9.98 37.91 29.04
CA LEU A 311 9.74 37.61 27.63
C LEU A 311 10.85 36.75 27.03
N VAL A 312 12.12 37.07 27.30
CA VAL A 312 13.27 36.28 26.82
C VAL A 312 13.28 34.89 27.45
N GLU A 313 13.05 34.78 28.77
CA GLU A 313 13.03 33.49 29.46
C GLU A 313 11.88 32.58 28.94
N THR A 314 10.68 33.14 28.77
CA THR A 314 9.53 32.40 28.23
C THR A 314 9.74 31.97 26.78
N ALA A 315 10.32 32.84 25.94
CA ALA A 315 10.67 32.50 24.57
C ALA A 315 11.72 31.37 24.50
N LYS A 316 12.76 31.40 25.35
CA LYS A 316 13.77 30.34 25.46
C LYS A 316 13.16 29.01 25.88
N ARG A 317 12.27 29.02 26.88
CA ARG A 317 11.57 27.82 27.36
C ARG A 317 10.69 27.21 26.26
N LEU A 318 9.98 28.07 25.51
CA LEU A 318 9.16 27.65 24.37
C LEU A 318 10.00 27.08 23.23
N ALA A 319 11.10 27.73 22.87
CA ALA A 319 11.98 27.30 21.80
C ALA A 319 12.57 25.90 22.08
N LYS A 320 13.03 25.64 23.31
CA LYS A 320 13.52 24.32 23.73
C LYS A 320 12.46 23.24 23.60
N LYS A 321 11.24 23.51 24.06
CA LYS A 321 10.15 22.53 23.97
C LYS A 321 9.71 22.28 22.53
N PHE A 322 9.57 23.33 21.71
CA PHE A 322 9.21 23.16 20.31
C PHE A 322 10.32 22.44 19.52
N HIS A 323 11.57 22.60 19.92
CA HIS A 323 12.67 21.81 19.38
C HIS A 323 12.53 20.31 19.72
N GLU A 324 12.19 19.96 20.97
CA GLU A 324 11.88 18.56 21.37
C GLU A 324 10.69 17.98 20.57
N GLU A 325 9.67 18.79 20.28
CA GLU A 325 8.51 18.40 19.45
C GLU A 325 8.79 18.44 17.94
N SER A 326 10.05 18.72 17.51
CA SER A 326 10.46 18.86 16.10
C SER A 326 9.74 19.98 15.31
N ASN A 327 9.13 20.95 16.01
CA ASN A 327 8.42 22.08 15.41
C ASN A 327 9.32 23.35 15.36
N ILE A 328 10.24 23.36 14.40
CA ILE A 328 11.30 24.39 14.30
C ILE A 328 10.73 25.78 13.95
N THR A 329 9.66 25.86 13.15
CA THR A 329 9.08 27.13 12.72
C THR A 329 8.44 27.90 13.88
N ALA A 330 7.68 27.22 14.74
CA ALA A 330 7.10 27.84 15.94
C ALA A 330 8.18 28.27 16.95
N ALA A 331 9.24 27.47 17.11
CA ALA A 331 10.39 27.82 17.94
C ALA A 331 11.06 29.12 17.45
N MET A 332 11.29 29.22 16.13
CA MET A 332 11.85 30.42 15.50
C MET A 332 10.94 31.63 15.73
N GLU A 333 9.63 31.51 15.52
CA GLU A 333 8.69 32.62 15.71
C GLU A 333 8.67 33.14 17.16
N ALA A 334 8.79 32.24 18.14
CA ALA A 334 8.83 32.61 19.54
C ALA A 334 10.06 33.49 19.86
N MET A 335 11.24 33.03 19.44
CA MET A 335 12.50 33.77 19.62
C MET A 335 12.52 35.07 18.83
N ASP A 336 11.97 35.06 17.62
CA ASP A 336 11.93 36.20 16.72
C ASP A 336 11.09 37.37 17.27
N ARG A 337 9.95 37.05 17.91
CA ARG A 337 9.09 38.05 18.58
C ARG A 337 9.79 38.66 19.79
N ALA A 338 10.48 37.84 20.58
CA ALA A 338 11.26 38.34 21.71
C ALA A 338 12.40 39.25 21.23
N TYR A 339 13.12 38.85 20.18
CA TYR A 339 14.20 39.65 19.62
C TYR A 339 13.70 40.97 19.05
N GLY A 340 12.60 40.98 18.29
CA GLY A 340 12.04 42.21 17.71
C GLY A 340 11.50 43.22 18.74
N THR A 341 11.23 42.79 19.98
CA THR A 341 10.74 43.67 21.05
C THR A 341 11.87 44.17 21.95
N VAL A 342 12.81 43.30 22.32
CA VAL A 342 13.93 43.62 23.21
C VAL A 342 15.24 42.94 22.74
N PRO A 343 15.94 43.47 21.72
CA PRO A 343 17.22 42.92 21.25
C PRO A 343 18.36 43.03 22.29
N GLU A 344 18.33 44.09 23.12
CA GLU A 344 19.44 44.44 24.02
C GLU A 344 19.65 43.46 25.18
N LEU A 345 18.62 42.67 25.54
CA LEU A 345 18.66 41.72 26.66
C LEU A 345 19.09 40.30 26.26
N PHE A 346 19.36 40.04 24.98
CA PHE A 346 19.75 38.72 24.51
C PHE A 346 21.19 38.39 24.93
N SER A 347 21.38 37.27 25.62
CA SER A 347 22.72 36.75 25.91
C SER A 347 23.35 36.10 24.68
N VAL A 348 24.67 35.86 24.72
CA VAL A 348 25.39 35.15 23.64
C VAL A 348 24.78 33.76 23.37
N GLU A 349 24.36 33.04 24.42
CA GLU A 349 23.70 31.74 24.28
C GLU A 349 22.34 31.85 23.58
N ASP A 350 21.56 32.89 23.90
CA ASP A 350 20.23 33.09 23.32
C ASP A 350 20.33 33.50 21.85
N LEU A 351 21.35 34.28 21.50
CA LEU A 351 21.70 34.58 20.11
C LEU A 351 22.14 33.32 19.36
N ASN A 352 22.94 32.45 19.99
CA ASN A 352 23.38 31.20 19.37
C ASN A 352 22.18 30.31 18.99
N LEU A 353 21.27 30.10 19.94
CA LEU A 353 20.02 29.36 19.73
C LEU A 353 19.14 30.02 18.67
N PHE A 354 19.01 31.33 18.69
CA PHE A 354 18.19 32.05 17.71
C PHE A 354 18.74 31.92 16.29
N LEU A 355 20.06 32.04 16.12
CA LEU A 355 20.73 31.88 14.82
C LEU A 355 20.60 30.45 14.29
N GLU A 356 20.71 29.43 15.14
CA GLU A 356 20.43 28.03 14.76
C GLU A 356 19.03 27.85 14.20
N LEU A 357 18.02 28.40 14.88
CA LEU A 357 16.63 28.34 14.43
C LEU A 357 16.40 29.12 13.12
N LEU A 358 17.06 30.25 12.93
CA LEU A 358 17.00 31.02 11.67
C LEU A 358 17.64 30.26 10.50
N ILE A 359 18.80 29.63 10.72
CA ILE A 359 19.48 28.82 9.71
C ILE A 359 18.64 27.59 9.36
N ALA A 360 18.07 26.90 10.35
CA ALA A 360 17.22 25.72 10.14
C ALA A 360 15.90 26.04 9.41
N THR A 361 15.37 27.26 9.56
CA THR A 361 14.16 27.71 8.83
C THR A 361 14.46 28.33 7.47
N GLY A 362 15.73 28.52 7.10
CA GLY A 362 16.15 29.10 5.83
C GLY A 362 16.09 30.64 5.78
N ASN A 363 15.97 31.31 6.92
CA ASN A 363 15.90 32.78 7.01
C ASN A 363 17.30 33.43 7.11
N TYR A 364 18.16 33.15 6.12
CA TYR A 364 19.58 33.51 6.15
C TYR A 364 19.84 35.02 6.21
N ARG A 365 19.05 35.83 5.51
CA ARG A 365 19.22 37.29 5.51
C ARG A 365 19.03 37.90 6.89
N ARG A 366 18.00 37.43 7.61
CA ARG A 366 17.73 37.90 8.96
C ARG A 366 18.81 37.43 9.94
N ALA A 367 19.35 36.23 9.75
CA ALA A 367 20.48 35.75 10.53
C ALA A 367 21.72 36.63 10.31
N LEU A 368 21.97 37.09 9.08
CA LEU A 368 23.03 38.05 8.77
C LEU A 368 22.82 39.39 9.50
N ASP A 369 21.59 39.93 9.47
CA ASP A 369 21.27 41.19 10.16
C ASP A 369 21.52 41.10 11.67
N VAL A 370 21.15 39.97 12.30
CA VAL A 370 21.39 39.71 13.73
C VAL A 370 22.88 39.58 14.02
N LEU A 371 23.63 38.88 13.17
CA LEU A 371 25.09 38.79 13.29
C LEU A 371 25.73 40.18 13.18
N MET A 372 25.33 41.01 12.21
CA MET A 372 25.85 42.37 12.06
C MET A 372 25.52 43.28 13.25
N ALA A 373 24.36 43.09 13.89
CA ALA A 373 23.96 43.91 15.03
C ALA A 373 24.76 43.61 16.30
N HIS A 374 25.16 42.35 16.50
CA HIS A 374 25.85 41.89 17.72
C HIS A 374 27.35 41.59 17.54
N THR A 375 27.84 41.57 16.30
CA THR A 375 29.27 41.40 15.98
C THR A 375 29.78 42.60 15.18
N GLN A 376 31.08 42.90 15.25
CA GLN A 376 31.71 43.98 14.47
C GLN A 376 31.92 43.60 12.99
N VAL A 377 31.08 42.70 12.43
CA VAL A 377 31.18 42.26 11.03
C VAL A 377 30.59 43.34 10.12
N GLU A 378 31.44 43.89 9.26
CA GLU A 378 31.01 44.89 8.27
C GLU A 378 30.68 44.22 6.94
N VAL A 379 29.45 44.40 6.48
CA VAL A 379 28.97 43.90 5.18
C VAL A 379 28.70 45.09 4.28
N HIS A 380 29.43 45.18 3.17
CA HIS A 380 29.20 46.22 2.16
C HIS A 380 28.28 45.68 1.06
N GLU A 381 27.07 46.21 0.99
CA GLU A 381 26.07 45.93 -0.04
C GLU A 381 26.13 47.01 -1.15
N MET A 382 26.10 46.61 -2.43
CA MET A 382 25.85 47.55 -3.52
C MET A 382 24.35 47.63 -3.81
N VAL A 383 23.83 48.85 -3.93
CA VAL A 383 22.46 49.12 -4.40
C VAL A 383 22.56 49.50 -5.86
N ASN A 384 22.00 48.68 -6.76
CA ASN A 384 21.81 49.09 -8.14
C ASN A 384 20.71 50.17 -8.17
N GLU A 385 21.06 51.41 -8.53
CA GLU A 385 20.14 52.55 -8.52
C GLU A 385 18.99 52.47 -9.56
N GLU A 386 18.97 51.44 -10.42
CA GLU A 386 17.98 51.30 -11.51
C GLU A 386 16.68 50.55 -11.13
N ASP A 387 16.60 49.89 -9.97
CA ASP A 387 15.39 49.17 -9.54
C ASP A 387 14.69 49.87 -8.37
N SER A 388 13.65 50.65 -8.69
CA SER A 388 12.77 51.33 -7.74
C SER A 388 11.79 50.39 -7.02
N GLU A 389 12.25 49.26 -6.50
CA GLU A 389 11.55 48.41 -5.52
C GLU A 389 12.54 47.86 -4.47
N PRO A 390 12.30 48.05 -3.16
CA PRO A 390 13.28 47.75 -2.09
C PRO A 390 13.52 46.26 -1.82
N THR A 391 13.01 45.34 -2.66
CA THR A 391 12.88 43.92 -2.34
C THR A 391 13.54 42.95 -3.32
N ARG A 392 14.32 43.43 -4.29
CA ARG A 392 15.10 42.55 -5.18
C ARG A 392 16.59 42.92 -5.17
N SER A 393 17.39 41.97 -4.68
CA SER A 393 18.82 41.80 -5.01
C SER A 393 19.79 42.90 -4.58
N ARG A 394 19.92 43.17 -3.27
CA ARG A 394 21.18 43.75 -2.78
C ARG A 394 22.27 42.68 -2.85
N SER A 395 23.25 42.87 -3.72
CA SER A 395 24.41 41.99 -3.81
C SER A 395 25.42 42.39 -2.72
N ILE A 396 25.72 41.45 -1.83
CA ILE A 396 26.83 41.59 -0.88
C ILE A 396 28.12 41.54 -1.71
N TYR A 397 29.00 42.53 -1.57
CA TYR A 397 30.22 42.64 -2.37
C TYR A 397 31.48 42.31 -1.56
N THR A 398 31.55 42.77 -0.31
CA THR A 398 32.67 42.48 0.60
C THR A 398 32.18 42.33 2.03
N VAL A 399 32.75 41.37 2.75
CA VAL A 399 32.51 41.15 4.18
C VAL A 399 33.85 41.23 4.90
N VAL A 400 33.94 42.09 5.91
CA VAL A 400 35.10 42.18 6.80
C VAL A 400 34.78 41.42 8.08
N ILE A 401 35.49 40.32 8.32
CA ILE A 401 35.31 39.45 9.49
C ILE A 401 36.38 39.81 10.53
N PRO A 402 35.99 40.29 11.73
CA PRO A 402 36.93 40.57 12.82
C PRO A 402 37.69 39.32 13.29
N GLU A 403 38.91 39.52 13.81
CA GLU A 403 39.71 38.42 14.37
C GLU A 403 39.10 37.88 15.68
N ASP A 404 38.51 38.75 16.51
CA ASP A 404 37.98 38.44 17.85
C ASP A 404 36.56 37.83 17.89
N ILE A 405 35.99 37.43 16.74
CA ILE A 405 34.65 36.84 16.69
C ILE A 405 34.61 35.45 17.34
N ILE A 406 33.54 35.15 18.08
CA ILE A 406 33.28 33.83 18.67
C ILE A 406 33.21 32.77 17.56
N LEU A 407 33.81 31.61 17.82
CA LEU A 407 33.88 30.49 16.88
C LEU A 407 32.52 30.13 16.26
N ASP A 408 31.49 29.91 17.09
CA ASP A 408 30.14 29.56 16.63
C ASP A 408 29.50 30.63 15.73
N PHE A 409 29.74 31.91 16.01
CA PHE A 409 29.24 32.99 15.16
C PHE A 409 30.00 33.05 13.84
N ARG A 410 31.29 32.70 13.84
CA ARG A 410 32.11 32.59 12.63
C ARG A 410 31.60 31.49 11.70
N THR A 411 31.28 30.32 12.25
CA THR A 411 30.77 29.17 11.48
C THR A 411 29.37 29.45 10.94
N LYS A 412 28.48 30.01 11.78
CA LYS A 412 27.14 30.44 11.38
C LYS A 412 27.18 31.53 10.31
N LEU A 413 28.07 32.51 10.42
CA LEU A 413 28.28 33.52 9.39
C LEU A 413 28.69 32.89 8.06
N ALA A 414 29.63 31.94 8.08
CA ALA A 414 30.04 31.22 6.88
C ALA A 414 28.85 30.48 6.23
N VAL A 415 28.09 29.70 7.00
CA VAL A 415 26.90 28.98 6.53
C VAL A 415 25.85 29.93 5.94
N VAL A 416 25.60 31.07 6.58
CA VAL A 416 24.67 32.10 6.11
C VAL A 416 25.13 32.69 4.77
N LEU A 417 26.41 33.05 4.63
CA LEU A 417 26.94 33.61 3.38
C LEU A 417 26.92 32.59 2.23
N ILE A 418 27.11 31.30 2.53
CA ILE A 418 27.02 30.20 1.57
C ILE A 418 25.59 30.09 1.03
N HIS A 419 24.59 30.00 1.91
CA HIS A 419 23.18 29.91 1.49
C HIS A 419 22.63 31.21 0.86
N LEU A 420 23.26 32.36 1.10
CA LEU A 420 23.00 33.61 0.36
C LEU A 420 23.64 33.62 -1.04
N LYS A 421 24.28 32.53 -1.47
CA LYS A 421 24.87 32.32 -2.81
C LYS A 421 25.93 33.36 -3.19
N CYS A 422 26.71 33.81 -2.20
CA CYS A 422 27.82 34.74 -2.42
C CYS A 422 29.10 34.01 -2.87
N GLU A 423 29.08 33.38 -4.05
CA GLU A 423 30.16 32.49 -4.53
C GLU A 423 31.55 33.17 -4.58
N HIS A 424 31.58 34.46 -4.93
CA HIS A 424 32.81 35.25 -4.99
C HIS A 424 33.52 35.40 -3.63
N LEU A 425 32.82 35.18 -2.52
CA LEU A 425 33.37 35.22 -1.17
C LEU A 425 33.79 33.85 -0.63
N PHE A 426 33.51 32.75 -1.34
CA PHE A 426 33.75 31.39 -0.82
C PHE A 426 35.23 31.13 -0.58
N ASP A 427 36.13 31.62 -1.44
CA ASP A 427 37.57 31.45 -1.24
C ASP A 427 38.06 32.22 -0.02
N MET A 428 37.54 33.44 0.21
CA MET A 428 37.82 34.23 1.42
C MET A 428 37.29 33.51 2.67
N ILE A 429 36.07 32.96 2.63
CA ILE A 429 35.47 32.25 3.76
C ILE A 429 36.27 30.99 4.09
N VAL A 430 36.59 30.17 3.08
CA VAL A 430 37.34 28.92 3.25
C VAL A 430 38.76 29.20 3.78
N THR A 431 39.46 30.19 3.24
CA THR A 431 40.79 30.57 3.74
C THR A 431 40.73 31.06 5.18
N ASN A 432 39.75 31.90 5.51
CA ASN A 432 39.54 32.43 6.85
C ASN A 432 39.21 31.33 7.88
N ILE A 433 38.48 30.30 7.50
CA ILE A 433 38.22 29.12 8.34
C ILE A 433 39.51 28.31 8.56
N LEU A 434 40.25 28.04 7.48
CA LEU A 434 41.48 27.25 7.52
C LEU A 434 42.59 27.90 8.37
N THR A 435 42.64 29.24 8.42
CA THR A 435 43.64 29.98 9.21
C THR A 435 43.26 30.12 10.67
N ASN A 436 41.97 30.31 10.97
CA ASN A 436 41.53 30.73 12.31
C ASN A 436 40.95 29.59 13.14
N ILE A 437 40.52 28.48 12.51
CA ILE A 437 39.92 27.34 13.20
C ILE A 437 40.88 26.14 13.13
N LYS A 438 41.33 25.64 14.28
CA LYS A 438 42.12 24.41 14.33
C LYS A 438 41.23 23.19 14.18
N VAL A 439 41.65 22.28 13.31
CA VAL A 439 40.91 21.05 12.97
C VAL A 439 40.72 20.12 14.18
N GLU A 440 41.71 20.05 15.09
CA GLU A 440 41.65 19.16 16.25
C GLU A 440 40.74 19.66 17.38
N GLU A 441 40.48 20.96 17.44
CA GLU A 441 39.66 21.59 18.49
C GLU A 441 38.19 21.69 18.07
N ALA A 442 37.90 21.92 16.78
CA ALA A 442 36.55 22.21 16.28
C ALA A 442 36.32 21.65 14.85
N GLY A 443 36.47 20.34 14.67
CA GLY A 443 36.29 19.68 13.38
C GLY A 443 34.82 19.53 12.93
N ASP A 444 33.88 19.58 13.86
CA ASP A 444 32.44 19.65 13.61
C ASP A 444 32.05 20.89 12.80
N CYS A 445 32.63 22.04 13.13
CA CYS A 445 32.45 23.30 12.43
C CYS A 445 32.84 23.21 10.95
N TYR A 446 33.91 22.48 10.63
CA TYR A 446 34.33 22.23 9.25
C TYR A 446 33.32 21.36 8.50
N LEU A 447 32.74 20.36 9.16
CA LEU A 447 31.75 19.48 8.58
C LEU A 447 30.46 20.23 8.26
N ASP A 448 29.96 21.05 9.19
CA ASP A 448 28.75 21.86 8.99
C ASP A 448 28.87 22.80 7.79
N ILE A 449 30.02 23.48 7.67
CA ILE A 449 30.29 24.38 6.55
C ILE A 449 30.44 23.59 5.25
N ALA A 450 31.13 22.45 5.26
CA ALA A 450 31.23 21.58 4.09
C ALA A 450 29.86 21.06 3.64
N GLU A 451 28.98 20.66 4.56
CA GLU A 451 27.61 20.23 4.24
C GLU A 451 26.77 21.37 3.66
N SER A 452 26.94 22.61 4.16
CA SER A 452 26.27 23.78 3.58
C SER A 452 26.75 24.06 2.14
N LEU A 453 28.06 23.93 1.86
CA LEU A 453 28.61 24.05 0.51
C LEU A 453 28.12 22.93 -0.42
N MET A 454 27.97 21.71 0.10
CA MET A 454 27.42 20.58 -0.66
C MET A 454 25.94 20.80 -1.04
N LYS A 455 25.13 21.39 -0.15
CA LYS A 455 23.73 21.74 -0.43
C LYS A 455 23.60 22.76 -1.56
N GLU A 456 24.56 23.69 -1.67
CA GLU A 456 24.63 24.68 -2.76
C GLU A 456 25.46 24.19 -3.97
N GLU A 457 25.67 22.87 -4.10
CA GLU A 457 26.38 22.22 -5.22
C GLU A 457 27.85 22.70 -5.45
N SER A 458 28.44 23.37 -4.45
CA SER A 458 29.79 23.93 -4.51
C SER A 458 30.85 22.95 -3.99
N TYR A 459 30.93 21.78 -4.63
CA TYR A 459 31.72 20.63 -4.15
C TYR A 459 33.23 20.88 -4.09
N HIS A 460 33.79 21.71 -4.98
CA HIS A 460 35.23 22.01 -5.00
C HIS A 460 35.70 22.70 -3.72
N TYR A 461 34.90 23.62 -3.18
CA TYR A 461 35.21 24.32 -1.93
C TYR A 461 34.97 23.42 -0.71
N ALA A 462 33.91 22.58 -0.74
CA ALA A 462 33.66 21.59 0.30
C ALA A 462 34.84 20.62 0.46
N LEU A 463 35.44 20.16 -0.65
CA LEU A 463 36.63 19.30 -0.59
C LEU A 463 37.83 19.96 0.10
N LYS A 464 38.06 21.26 -0.10
CA LYS A 464 39.16 21.98 0.58
C LYS A 464 39.02 21.91 2.11
N LEU A 465 37.79 21.91 2.63
CA LEU A 465 37.50 21.80 4.06
C LEU A 465 37.47 20.35 4.57
N LEU A 466 37.09 19.37 3.74
CA LEU A 466 37.02 17.96 4.12
C LEU A 466 38.39 17.25 4.14
N VAL A 467 39.35 17.68 3.30
CA VAL A 467 40.69 17.07 3.25
C VAL A 467 41.45 17.17 4.58
N PRO A 468 41.48 18.32 5.27
CA PRO A 468 42.07 18.42 6.61
C PRO A 468 41.39 17.49 7.64
N LEU A 469 40.06 17.39 7.63
CA LEU A 469 39.32 16.53 8.56
C LEU A 469 39.70 15.05 8.42
N ILE A 470 39.85 14.59 7.18
CA ILE A 470 40.25 13.22 6.86
C ILE A 470 41.66 12.88 7.38
N LYS A 471 42.56 13.86 7.42
CA LYS A 471 43.94 13.69 7.89
C LYS A 471 44.06 13.77 9.41
N SER A 472 43.04 14.26 10.10
CA SER A 472 43.01 14.35 11.56
C SER A 472 42.78 12.98 12.21
N GLU A 473 43.29 12.78 13.43
CA GLU A 473 43.08 11.53 14.17
C GLU A 473 41.69 11.47 14.83
N ASN A 474 41.15 12.62 15.25
CA ASN A 474 39.89 12.68 16.01
C ASN A 474 38.63 12.75 15.11
N PHE A 475 38.73 13.34 13.91
CA PHE A 475 37.57 13.59 13.04
C PHE A 475 37.58 12.75 11.75
N SER A 476 38.47 11.75 11.62
CA SER A 476 38.46 10.81 10.49
C SER A 476 37.33 9.76 10.61
N LEU A 477 36.10 10.23 10.80
CA LEU A 477 34.89 9.43 11.00
C LEU A 477 34.30 8.97 9.66
N ALA A 478 33.50 7.90 9.69
CA ALA A 478 32.82 7.39 8.49
C ALA A 478 31.92 8.45 7.82
N ALA A 479 31.25 9.31 8.60
CA ALA A 479 30.40 10.38 8.08
C ALA A 479 31.19 11.41 7.25
N VAL A 480 32.39 11.79 7.69
CA VAL A 480 33.26 12.73 6.97
C VAL A 480 33.76 12.11 5.66
N TRP A 481 34.19 10.84 5.70
CA TRP A 481 34.59 10.09 4.52
C TRP A 481 33.44 9.96 3.50
N LEU A 482 32.20 9.81 3.97
CA LEU A 482 31.02 9.75 3.11
C LEU A 482 30.78 11.07 2.39
N ARG A 483 30.79 12.20 3.10
CA ARG A 483 30.67 13.54 2.48
C ARG A 483 31.78 13.82 1.48
N TYR A 484 33.01 13.41 1.79
CA TYR A 484 34.14 13.52 0.89
C TYR A 484 33.98 12.67 -0.38
N ALA A 485 33.52 11.42 -0.23
CA ALA A 485 33.24 10.53 -1.34
C ALA A 485 32.12 11.07 -2.26
N ASP A 486 31.06 11.62 -1.68
CA ASP A 486 29.95 12.26 -2.39
C ASP A 486 30.42 13.49 -3.19
N CYS A 487 31.26 14.34 -2.60
CA CYS A 487 31.83 15.50 -3.29
C CYS A 487 32.70 15.09 -4.48
N LEU A 488 33.59 14.10 -4.31
CA LEU A 488 34.42 13.58 -5.39
C LEU A 488 33.58 12.98 -6.52
N ARG A 489 32.50 12.27 -6.17
CA ARG A 489 31.55 11.72 -7.13
C ARG A 489 30.88 12.82 -7.94
N ALA A 490 30.44 13.90 -7.29
CA ALA A 490 29.78 15.02 -7.95
C ALA A 490 30.72 15.80 -8.89
N ILE A 491 32.01 15.88 -8.56
CA ILE A 491 33.05 16.49 -9.41
C ILE A 491 33.40 15.61 -10.62
N GLY A 492 33.15 14.29 -10.53
CA GLY A 492 33.47 13.32 -11.58
C GLY A 492 34.77 12.55 -11.36
N ASP A 493 35.43 12.72 -10.21
CA ASP A 493 36.63 11.98 -9.83
C ASP A 493 36.27 10.60 -9.26
N TYR A 494 35.73 9.73 -10.11
CA TYR A 494 35.19 8.42 -9.70
C TYR A 494 36.22 7.49 -9.06
N ASN A 495 37.49 7.55 -9.47
CA ASN A 495 38.54 6.67 -8.96
C ASN A 495 38.87 6.94 -7.48
N GLU A 496 39.01 8.20 -7.09
CA GLU A 496 39.24 8.57 -5.70
C GLU A 496 37.94 8.43 -4.88
N SER A 497 36.79 8.72 -5.48
CA SER A 497 35.48 8.48 -4.84
C SER A 497 35.28 7.02 -4.44
N ILE A 498 35.63 6.05 -5.30
CA ILE A 498 35.59 4.63 -4.99
C ILE A 498 36.50 4.26 -3.81
N LYS A 499 37.72 4.80 -3.76
CA LYS A 499 38.64 4.58 -2.62
C LYS A 499 38.05 5.13 -1.32
N ALA A 500 37.45 6.32 -1.38
CA ALA A 500 36.79 6.93 -0.24
C ALA A 500 35.59 6.10 0.23
N TYR A 501 34.70 5.67 -0.66
CA TYR A 501 33.57 4.79 -0.31
C TYR A 501 34.02 3.43 0.23
N LYS A 502 35.06 2.80 -0.32
CA LYS A 502 35.64 1.56 0.25
C LYS A 502 36.07 1.78 1.70
N LYS A 503 36.63 2.95 2.01
CA LYS A 503 36.99 3.31 3.39
C LYS A 503 35.76 3.54 4.27
N VAL A 504 34.71 4.20 3.78
CA VAL A 504 33.43 4.33 4.49
C VAL A 504 32.88 2.95 4.87
N VAL A 505 32.81 2.03 3.92
CA VAL A 505 32.30 0.66 4.13
C VAL A 505 33.16 -0.12 5.14
N SER A 506 34.47 0.15 5.20
CA SER A 506 35.36 -0.47 6.21
C SER A 506 35.17 0.09 7.63
N LEU A 507 34.73 1.35 7.75
CA LEU A 507 34.58 2.04 9.03
C LEU A 507 33.17 1.88 9.62
N ALA A 508 32.15 1.82 8.77
CA ALA A 508 30.76 1.73 9.19
C ALA A 508 29.91 0.94 8.18
N GLN A 509 28.88 0.29 8.71
CA GLN A 509 27.82 -0.32 7.90
C GLN A 509 26.85 0.78 7.45
N HIS A 510 27.12 1.36 6.27
CA HIS A 510 26.25 2.36 5.66
C HIS A 510 25.66 1.86 4.35
N LEU A 511 24.34 1.78 4.28
CA LEU A 511 23.61 1.22 3.14
C LEU A 511 23.84 2.01 1.85
N ASP A 512 23.58 3.32 1.86
CA ASP A 512 23.72 4.16 0.68
C ASP A 512 25.15 4.16 0.13
N ALA A 513 26.16 4.10 1.01
CA ALA A 513 27.56 4.01 0.61
C ALA A 513 27.85 2.71 -0.14
N ARG A 514 27.27 1.57 0.27
CA ARG A 514 27.42 0.28 -0.43
C ARG A 514 26.71 0.28 -1.78
N LEU A 515 25.49 0.81 -1.85
CA LEU A 515 24.74 0.94 -3.11
C LEU A 515 25.48 1.84 -4.11
N THR A 516 25.93 3.01 -3.66
CA THR A 516 26.65 3.97 -4.51
C THR A 516 28.01 3.44 -4.93
N LEU A 517 28.75 2.77 -4.05
CA LEU A 517 30.01 2.09 -4.38
C LEU A 517 29.80 1.01 -5.44
N SER A 518 28.78 0.16 -5.29
CA SER A 518 28.52 -0.91 -6.25
C SER A 518 28.10 -0.36 -7.62
N ALA A 519 27.30 0.71 -7.66
CA ALA A 519 26.92 1.40 -8.89
C ALA A 519 28.15 2.00 -9.61
N LEU A 520 29.06 2.65 -8.88
CA LEU A 520 30.30 3.19 -9.44
C LEU A 520 31.22 2.08 -9.97
N LEU A 521 31.39 0.98 -9.22
CA LEU A 521 32.18 -0.16 -9.67
C LEU A 521 31.58 -0.86 -10.90
N LYS A 522 30.24 -0.94 -10.97
CA LYS A 522 29.51 -1.43 -12.14
C LYS A 522 29.76 -0.54 -13.37
N GLN A 523 29.75 0.78 -13.22
CA GLN A 523 30.09 1.72 -14.31
C GLN A 523 31.53 1.52 -14.82
N GLN A 524 32.46 1.14 -13.94
CA GLN A 524 33.85 0.82 -14.33
C GLN A 524 34.02 -0.60 -14.92
N GLY A 525 32.97 -1.42 -14.93
CA GLY A 525 33.03 -2.81 -15.38
C GLY A 525 33.60 -3.80 -14.35
N ASN A 526 33.88 -3.37 -13.12
CA ASN A 526 34.42 -4.20 -12.04
C ASN A 526 33.30 -4.92 -11.27
N TYR A 527 32.63 -5.85 -11.95
CA TYR A 527 31.46 -6.56 -11.41
C TYR A 527 31.75 -7.39 -10.14
N GLU A 528 32.94 -7.99 -10.01
CA GLU A 528 33.28 -8.81 -8.84
C GLU A 528 33.40 -7.98 -7.56
N GLU A 529 34.06 -6.82 -7.64
CA GLU A 529 34.15 -5.91 -6.50
C GLU A 529 32.79 -5.27 -6.18
N ALA A 530 31.98 -4.99 -7.19
CA ALA A 530 30.62 -4.49 -7.00
C ALA A 530 29.75 -5.50 -6.24
N LEU A 531 29.84 -6.79 -6.58
CA LEU A 531 29.13 -7.86 -5.88
C LEU A 531 29.62 -8.00 -4.42
N LYS A 532 30.93 -7.93 -4.18
CA LYS A 532 31.49 -7.93 -2.82
C LYS A 532 31.00 -6.74 -1.99
N ALA A 533 30.86 -5.55 -2.60
CA ALA A 533 30.35 -4.37 -1.90
C ALA A 533 28.88 -4.52 -1.47
N LEU A 534 28.08 -5.33 -2.19
CA LEU A 534 26.69 -5.66 -1.84
C LEU A 534 26.54 -6.95 -1.02
N GLU A 535 27.64 -7.61 -0.67
CA GLU A 535 27.60 -8.82 0.14
C GLU A 535 27.20 -8.48 1.57
N GLN A 536 26.29 -9.29 2.12
CA GLN A 536 25.92 -9.24 3.53
C GLN A 536 25.96 -10.64 4.07
N ASP A 537 26.62 -10.79 5.22
CA ASP A 537 26.71 -12.06 5.92
C ASP A 537 25.53 -12.18 6.88
N PRO A 538 24.59 -13.12 6.66
CA PRO A 538 23.35 -13.23 7.43
C PRO A 538 23.57 -13.64 8.90
N GLU A 539 24.77 -14.11 9.26
CA GLU A 539 25.14 -14.48 10.63
C GLU A 539 25.67 -13.28 11.44
N THR A 540 26.23 -12.27 10.77
CA THR A 540 26.90 -11.14 11.43
C THR A 540 26.18 -9.81 11.22
N GLU A 541 25.44 -9.66 10.12
CA GLU A 541 24.76 -8.42 9.74
C GLU A 541 23.24 -8.61 9.69
N VAL A 542 22.50 -7.55 10.04
CA VAL A 542 21.07 -7.46 9.71
C VAL A 542 20.95 -7.24 8.21
N MET A 543 20.21 -8.11 7.54
CA MET A 543 20.07 -8.10 6.08
C MET A 543 19.19 -6.94 5.63
N ASP A 544 19.56 -6.29 4.52
CA ASP A 544 18.73 -5.27 3.90
C ASP A 544 18.12 -5.77 2.59
N ALA A 545 16.82 -5.51 2.43
CA ALA A 545 16.04 -5.97 1.30
C ALA A 545 16.47 -5.33 -0.03
N GLU A 546 16.77 -4.03 -0.02
CA GLU A 546 17.15 -3.25 -1.20
C GLU A 546 18.54 -3.66 -1.67
N LEU A 547 19.49 -3.77 -0.74
CA LEU A 547 20.86 -4.18 -1.04
C LEU A 547 20.91 -5.59 -1.66
N LEU A 548 20.16 -6.53 -1.07
CA LEU A 548 20.09 -7.91 -1.56
C LEU A 548 19.35 -8.00 -2.90
N TYR A 549 18.34 -7.15 -3.14
CA TYR A 549 17.65 -7.05 -4.42
C TYR A 549 18.60 -6.58 -5.54
N GLU A 550 19.35 -5.51 -5.31
CA GLU A 550 20.36 -5.01 -6.26
C GLU A 550 21.46 -6.04 -6.53
N ARG A 551 21.89 -6.77 -5.49
CA ARG A 551 22.81 -7.90 -5.66
C ARG A 551 22.22 -8.97 -6.57
N CYS A 552 20.93 -9.30 -6.44
CA CYS A 552 20.28 -10.28 -7.31
C CYS A 552 20.27 -9.82 -8.78
N LEU A 553 19.96 -8.54 -9.03
CA LEU A 553 19.98 -8.00 -10.39
C LEU A 553 21.38 -8.09 -11.02
N MET A 554 22.42 -7.70 -10.27
CA MET A 554 23.79 -7.82 -10.76
C MET A 554 24.24 -9.27 -10.96
N LEU A 555 23.90 -10.19 -10.05
CA LEU A 555 24.27 -11.62 -10.21
C LEU A 555 23.68 -12.22 -11.49
N LYS A 556 22.46 -11.81 -11.84
CA LYS A 556 21.81 -12.22 -13.10
C LYS A 556 22.53 -11.65 -14.33
N GLU A 557 22.92 -10.37 -14.29
CA GLU A 557 23.68 -9.73 -15.38
C GLU A 557 25.05 -10.39 -15.60
N VAL A 558 25.75 -10.72 -14.51
CA VAL A 558 27.08 -11.37 -14.57
C VAL A 558 26.98 -12.84 -14.97
N GLY A 559 25.80 -13.46 -14.86
CA GLY A 559 25.59 -14.87 -15.17
C GLY A 559 25.97 -15.84 -14.05
N LYS A 560 26.15 -15.35 -12.82
CA LYS A 560 26.37 -16.19 -11.62
C LYS A 560 25.04 -16.75 -11.11
N TYR A 561 24.47 -17.67 -11.89
CA TYR A 561 23.11 -18.15 -11.68
C TYR A 561 22.89 -18.91 -10.37
N ASP A 562 23.89 -19.63 -9.86
CA ASP A 562 23.72 -20.40 -8.62
C ASP A 562 23.65 -19.50 -7.38
N GLU A 563 24.53 -18.50 -7.32
CA GLU A 563 24.47 -17.45 -6.30
C GLU A 563 23.17 -16.64 -6.43
N PHE A 564 22.76 -16.30 -7.66
CA PHE A 564 21.49 -15.61 -7.92
C PHE A 564 20.28 -16.38 -7.37
N LEU A 565 20.19 -17.70 -7.64
CA LEU A 565 19.11 -18.53 -7.13
C LEU A 565 19.08 -18.54 -5.58
N SER A 566 20.25 -18.63 -4.95
CA SER A 566 20.36 -18.64 -3.48
C SER A 566 19.99 -17.29 -2.84
N ALA A 567 20.52 -16.18 -3.37
CA ALA A 567 20.28 -14.83 -2.88
C ALA A 567 18.82 -14.41 -3.09
N GLY A 568 18.27 -14.68 -4.27
CA GLY A 568 16.87 -14.36 -4.57
C GLY A 568 15.89 -15.20 -3.75
N PHE A 569 16.20 -16.47 -3.50
CA PHE A 569 15.42 -17.30 -2.59
C PHE A 569 15.46 -16.74 -1.16
N MET A 570 16.64 -16.34 -0.67
CA MET A 570 16.81 -15.73 0.66
C MET A 570 16.00 -14.42 0.81
N LEU A 571 16.02 -13.55 -0.20
CA LEU A 571 15.23 -12.32 -0.18
C LEU A 571 13.73 -12.60 -0.06
N LEU A 572 13.21 -13.52 -0.87
CA LEU A 572 11.78 -13.86 -0.90
C LEU A 572 11.33 -14.59 0.37
N MET A 573 12.25 -15.28 1.05
CA MET A 573 11.98 -15.96 2.31
C MET A 573 11.57 -15.03 3.44
N ARG A 574 11.90 -13.71 3.37
CA ARG A 574 11.41 -12.69 4.32
C ARG A 574 9.88 -12.70 4.48
N HIS A 575 9.17 -12.98 3.38
CA HIS A 575 7.71 -12.97 3.35
C HIS A 575 7.07 -14.36 3.44
N CYS A 576 7.88 -15.42 3.52
CA CYS A 576 7.44 -16.81 3.37
C CYS A 576 7.73 -17.66 4.62
N ILE A 577 7.03 -18.78 4.74
CA ILE A 577 7.32 -19.79 5.76
C ILE A 577 8.31 -20.82 5.17
N PRO A 578 9.44 -21.13 5.85
CA PRO A 578 10.35 -22.17 5.38
C PRO A 578 9.66 -23.52 5.36
N LEU A 579 9.63 -24.15 4.18
CA LEU A 579 9.10 -25.49 3.94
C LEU A 579 10.25 -26.50 3.87
N ARG A 580 10.26 -27.47 4.81
CA ARG A 580 11.31 -28.51 4.92
C ARG A 580 10.79 -29.89 4.60
N SER A 581 9.49 -30.13 4.81
CA SER A 581 8.90 -31.44 4.63
C SER A 581 7.88 -31.53 3.51
N ARG A 582 7.70 -32.75 3.00
CA ARG A 582 6.65 -33.06 2.02
C ARG A 582 5.24 -32.81 2.55
N LEU A 583 5.04 -32.94 3.87
CA LEU A 583 3.74 -32.66 4.51
C LEU A 583 3.45 -31.16 4.55
N GLU A 584 4.43 -30.33 4.90
CA GLU A 584 4.29 -28.87 4.87
C GLU A 584 4.00 -28.36 3.45
N MET A 585 4.71 -28.91 2.46
CA MET A 585 4.45 -28.65 1.04
C MET A 585 3.01 -29.01 0.63
N ALA A 586 2.48 -30.13 1.15
CA ALA A 586 1.10 -30.52 0.90
C ALA A 586 0.09 -29.53 1.50
N SER A 587 0.33 -29.08 2.73
CA SER A 587 -0.51 -28.11 3.43
C SER A 587 -0.51 -26.74 2.74
N ALA A 588 0.65 -26.28 2.28
CA ALA A 588 0.82 -24.99 1.58
C ALA A 588 -0.06 -24.87 0.32
N ILE A 589 -0.32 -25.99 -0.35
CA ILE A 589 -1.07 -26.00 -1.62
C ILE A 589 -2.53 -26.38 -1.45
N SER A 590 -2.80 -27.38 -0.59
CA SER A 590 -4.13 -27.99 -0.50
C SER A 590 -5.15 -27.10 0.21
N ILE A 591 -4.69 -26.23 1.13
CA ILE A 591 -5.59 -25.44 1.97
C ILE A 591 -5.83 -24.06 1.34
N VAL A 592 -7.12 -23.75 1.12
CA VAL A 592 -7.50 -22.50 0.42
C VAL A 592 -7.32 -21.29 1.34
N ARG A 593 -7.73 -21.42 2.60
CA ARG A 593 -7.74 -20.33 3.56
C ARG A 593 -6.36 -20.17 4.19
N TYR A 594 -5.81 -18.98 4.09
CA TYR A 594 -4.47 -18.64 4.60
C TYR A 594 -4.29 -18.99 6.08
N CYS A 595 -5.25 -18.64 6.93
CA CYS A 595 -5.14 -18.90 8.38
C CYS A 595 -5.15 -20.40 8.71
N GLU A 596 -5.94 -21.21 7.99
CA GLU A 596 -6.00 -22.66 8.18
C GLU A 596 -4.71 -23.32 7.66
N MET A 597 -4.18 -22.83 6.55
CA MET A 597 -2.92 -23.29 5.97
C MET A 597 -1.78 -23.09 6.98
N ILE A 598 -1.63 -21.89 7.54
CA ILE A 598 -0.58 -21.60 8.52
C ILE A 598 -0.72 -22.48 9.75
N LYS A 599 -1.92 -22.60 10.32
CA LYS A 599 -2.16 -23.46 11.49
C LYS A 599 -1.74 -24.91 11.21
N SER A 600 -2.13 -25.45 10.06
CA SER A 600 -1.74 -26.83 9.72
C SER A 600 -0.22 -27.00 9.56
N ILE A 601 0.48 -26.00 9.01
CA ILE A 601 1.94 -26.02 8.88
C ILE A 601 2.59 -25.91 10.27
N GLN A 602 2.03 -25.08 11.15
CA GLN A 602 2.45 -24.95 12.54
C GLN A 602 2.29 -26.27 13.30
N ASP A 603 1.13 -26.91 13.20
CA ASP A 603 0.84 -28.19 13.85
C ASP A 603 1.83 -29.28 13.39
N ILE A 604 2.19 -29.29 12.10
CA ILE A 604 3.19 -30.22 11.55
C ILE A 604 4.58 -29.94 12.14
N LYS A 605 5.01 -28.68 12.24
CA LYS A 605 6.30 -28.31 12.82
C LYS A 605 6.39 -28.67 14.30
N VAL A 606 5.33 -28.38 15.07
CA VAL A 606 5.22 -28.74 16.49
C VAL A 606 5.31 -30.26 16.67
N SER A 607 4.64 -31.04 15.82
CA SER A 607 4.70 -32.51 15.89
C SER A 607 6.11 -33.09 15.68
N ARG A 608 7.01 -32.32 15.06
CA ARG A 608 8.40 -32.69 14.76
C ARG A 608 9.41 -32.14 15.75
N GLN A 609 8.97 -31.37 16.74
CA GLN A 609 9.84 -30.65 17.67
C GLN A 609 10.80 -29.66 16.97
N GLU A 610 10.43 -29.16 15.79
CA GLU A 610 11.20 -28.13 15.09
C GLU A 610 10.79 -26.74 15.61
N PRO A 611 11.74 -25.86 15.99
CA PRO A 611 11.41 -24.49 16.38
C PRO A 611 10.75 -23.75 15.21
N PHE A 612 9.74 -22.93 15.52
CA PHE A 612 9.03 -22.12 14.52
C PHE A 612 9.97 -21.09 13.86
N ASP A 613 10.91 -20.56 14.65
CA ASP A 613 11.85 -19.47 14.32
C ASP A 613 13.31 -19.97 14.31
N GLU A 614 13.63 -20.91 13.43
CA GLU A 614 15.04 -21.27 13.18
C GLU A 614 15.63 -20.34 12.11
N ALA A 615 16.38 -19.34 12.57
CA ALA A 615 17.37 -18.51 11.84
C ALA A 615 16.99 -18.09 10.40
N ALA A 616 15.79 -17.57 10.18
CA ALA A 616 15.60 -16.67 9.04
C ALA A 616 16.44 -15.41 9.34
N PRO A 617 17.26 -14.92 8.39
CA PRO A 617 18.06 -13.72 8.61
C PRO A 617 17.14 -12.59 9.08
N GLU A 618 17.56 -11.86 10.12
CA GLU A 618 16.82 -10.70 10.56
C GLU A 618 16.97 -9.62 9.49
N PHE A 619 15.83 -9.09 9.02
CA PHE A 619 15.81 -8.03 8.01
C PHE A 619 15.54 -6.67 8.66
N SER A 620 16.25 -5.66 8.18
CA SER A 620 15.99 -4.26 8.53
C SER A 620 14.54 -3.89 8.16
N ARG A 621 13.88 -3.11 9.01
CA ARG A 621 12.60 -2.46 8.65
C ARG A 621 12.91 -1.18 7.89
N SER A 622 13.43 -1.30 6.67
CA SER A 622 13.71 -0.13 5.82
C SER A 622 12.44 0.40 5.16
N GLU A 623 12.38 1.72 4.96
CA GLU A 623 11.27 2.38 4.23
C GLU A 623 11.30 2.06 2.72
N ASN A 624 12.48 1.68 2.20
CA ASN A 624 12.75 1.45 0.78
C ASN A 624 12.65 -0.03 0.38
N GLU A 625 11.61 -0.75 0.84
CA GLU A 625 11.42 -2.13 0.39
C GLU A 625 11.11 -2.20 -1.13
N PRO A 626 11.62 -3.22 -1.86
CA PRO A 626 11.25 -3.43 -3.25
C PRO A 626 9.73 -3.65 -3.37
N SER A 627 9.15 -3.09 -4.44
CA SER A 627 7.72 -3.18 -4.69
C SER A 627 7.27 -4.64 -4.89
N ILE A 628 5.98 -4.91 -4.67
CA ILE A 628 5.41 -6.26 -4.87
C ILE A 628 5.62 -6.72 -6.32
N GLU A 629 5.57 -5.79 -7.28
CA GLU A 629 5.80 -6.05 -8.70
C GLU A 629 7.27 -6.42 -8.96
N ALA A 630 8.21 -5.67 -8.39
CA ALA A 630 9.65 -5.92 -8.52
C ALA A 630 10.06 -7.28 -7.93
N GLU A 631 9.55 -7.64 -6.75
CA GLU A 631 9.79 -8.96 -6.14
C GLU A 631 9.12 -10.09 -6.94
N TRP A 632 7.96 -9.84 -7.56
CA TRP A 632 7.29 -10.82 -8.42
C TRP A 632 8.06 -11.06 -9.73
N GLU A 633 8.55 -10.01 -10.37
CA GLU A 633 9.43 -10.13 -11.54
C GLU A 633 10.72 -10.86 -11.21
N LEU A 634 11.31 -10.59 -10.04
CA LEU A 634 12.44 -11.35 -9.53
C LEU A 634 12.09 -12.84 -9.38
N ALA A 635 10.95 -13.17 -8.76
CA ALA A 635 10.49 -14.55 -8.63
C ALA A 635 10.35 -15.26 -9.98
N LEU A 636 9.76 -14.60 -10.99
CA LEU A 636 9.68 -15.16 -12.35
C LEU A 636 11.06 -15.37 -12.97
N SER A 637 11.99 -14.45 -12.77
CA SER A 637 13.35 -14.58 -13.28
C SER A 637 14.15 -15.71 -12.61
N LEU A 638 13.95 -15.94 -11.30
CA LEU A 638 14.51 -17.10 -10.59
C LEU A 638 13.98 -18.41 -11.18
N LEU A 639 12.68 -18.48 -11.48
CA LEU A 639 12.06 -19.66 -12.09
C LEU A 639 12.57 -19.92 -13.52
N GLN A 640 12.76 -18.87 -14.31
CA GLN A 640 13.35 -18.98 -15.66
C GLN A 640 14.79 -19.52 -15.60
N VAL A 641 15.62 -18.96 -14.72
CA VAL A 641 17.01 -19.43 -14.53
C VAL A 641 17.01 -20.89 -14.03
N ALA A 642 16.11 -21.25 -13.12
CA ALA A 642 15.99 -22.63 -12.64
C ALA A 642 15.59 -23.61 -13.76
N ASP A 643 14.74 -23.19 -14.70
CA ASP A 643 14.36 -24.00 -15.88
C ASP A 643 15.54 -24.17 -16.85
N VAL A 644 16.26 -23.09 -17.17
CA VAL A 644 17.47 -23.12 -18.01
C VAL A 644 18.54 -24.05 -17.43
N LEU A 645 18.74 -24.01 -16.11
CA LEU A 645 19.67 -24.90 -15.39
C LEU A 645 19.11 -26.30 -15.12
N LYS A 646 17.85 -26.58 -15.51
CA LYS A 646 17.12 -27.83 -15.22
C LYS A 646 17.06 -28.19 -13.73
N LYS A 647 17.09 -27.19 -12.83
CA LYS A 647 16.98 -27.34 -11.37
C LYS A 647 15.50 -27.41 -10.95
N TYR A 648 14.78 -28.43 -11.43
CA TYR A 648 13.32 -28.56 -11.25
C TYR A 648 12.88 -28.76 -9.79
N ALA A 649 13.72 -29.38 -8.95
CA ALA A 649 13.45 -29.49 -7.52
C ALA A 649 13.45 -28.12 -6.82
N PHE A 650 14.39 -27.24 -7.18
CA PHE A 650 14.42 -25.87 -6.69
C PHE A 650 13.22 -25.08 -7.21
N PHE A 651 12.90 -25.21 -8.51
CA PHE A 651 11.71 -24.60 -9.10
C PHE A 651 10.45 -24.94 -8.31
N GLN A 652 10.21 -26.23 -8.06
CA GLN A 652 9.05 -26.68 -7.29
C GLN A 652 9.06 -26.12 -5.87
N LYS A 653 10.21 -26.20 -5.17
CA LYS A 653 10.36 -25.69 -3.80
C LYS A 653 10.07 -24.19 -3.72
N LEU A 654 10.65 -23.39 -4.61
CA LEU A 654 10.45 -21.93 -4.66
C LEU A 654 8.97 -21.58 -4.81
N VAL A 655 8.27 -22.16 -5.79
CA VAL A 655 6.84 -21.85 -6.01
C VAL A 655 5.99 -22.27 -4.80
N PHE A 656 6.27 -23.42 -4.20
CA PHE A 656 5.52 -23.91 -3.05
C PHE A 656 5.71 -23.01 -1.83
N THR A 657 6.94 -22.53 -1.61
CA THR A 657 7.25 -21.54 -0.59
C THR A 657 6.54 -20.22 -0.85
N LEU A 658 6.53 -19.72 -2.08
CA LEU A 658 5.82 -18.48 -2.44
C LEU A 658 4.30 -18.54 -2.20
N CYS A 659 3.68 -19.73 -2.33
CA CYS A 659 2.27 -19.91 -1.97
C CYS A 659 1.97 -19.61 -0.48
N THR A 660 2.98 -19.61 0.39
CA THR A 660 2.83 -19.29 1.81
C THR A 660 2.86 -17.79 2.10
N ALA A 661 3.26 -16.96 1.15
CA ALA A 661 3.40 -15.52 1.35
C ALA A 661 2.05 -14.79 1.28
N LYS A 662 1.77 -13.94 2.27
CA LYS A 662 0.61 -13.04 2.24
C LYS A 662 0.75 -11.96 1.16
N ARG A 663 1.98 -11.51 0.88
CA ARG A 663 2.32 -10.44 -0.06
C ARG A 663 1.91 -10.76 -1.50
N PHE A 664 2.06 -12.03 -1.91
CA PHE A 664 1.71 -12.50 -3.27
C PHE A 664 0.27 -13.03 -3.41
N TYR A 665 -0.65 -12.62 -2.54
CA TYR A 665 -2.04 -13.09 -2.60
C TYR A 665 -2.75 -12.69 -3.91
N SER A 666 -2.37 -11.55 -4.52
CA SER A 666 -2.87 -11.10 -5.83
C SER A 666 -2.53 -12.09 -6.95
N TYR A 667 -1.33 -12.69 -6.91
CA TYR A 667 -0.81 -13.62 -7.90
C TYR A 667 -1.11 -15.10 -7.58
N ARG A 668 -2.12 -15.36 -6.74
CA ARG A 668 -2.43 -16.72 -6.28
C ARG A 668 -2.76 -17.67 -7.43
N THR A 669 -3.47 -17.20 -8.45
CA THR A 669 -3.86 -18.02 -9.60
C THR A 669 -2.66 -18.42 -10.45
N GLU A 670 -1.73 -17.50 -10.61
CA GLU A 670 -0.46 -17.62 -11.33
C GLU A 670 0.45 -18.59 -10.58
N LEU A 671 0.59 -18.42 -9.26
CA LEU A 671 1.32 -19.33 -8.39
C LEU A 671 0.78 -20.76 -8.44
N GLN A 672 -0.54 -20.95 -8.48
CA GLN A 672 -1.13 -22.28 -8.64
C GLN A 672 -0.81 -22.92 -10.01
N CYS A 673 -0.73 -22.12 -11.07
CA CYS A 673 -0.32 -22.60 -12.39
C CYS A 673 1.17 -22.95 -12.42
N LEU A 674 2.02 -22.09 -11.87
CA LEU A 674 3.46 -22.33 -11.71
C LEU A 674 3.74 -23.55 -10.83
N ALA A 675 2.94 -23.78 -9.79
CA ALA A 675 3.08 -24.95 -8.92
C ALA A 675 2.79 -26.23 -9.71
N LEU A 676 1.80 -26.20 -10.60
CA LEU A 676 1.52 -27.34 -11.48
C LEU A 676 2.66 -27.59 -12.46
N TYR A 677 3.24 -26.54 -13.06
CA TYR A 677 4.42 -26.67 -13.93
C TYR A 677 5.63 -27.23 -13.17
N GLY A 678 5.88 -26.74 -11.95
CA GLY A 678 6.94 -27.28 -11.09
C GLY A 678 6.75 -28.76 -10.80
N CYS A 679 5.50 -29.20 -10.54
CA CYS A 679 5.22 -30.63 -10.38
C CYS A 679 5.41 -31.43 -11.67
N LEU A 680 5.06 -30.87 -12.84
CA LEU A 680 5.23 -31.54 -14.13
C LEU A 680 6.71 -31.69 -14.49
N TYR A 681 7.51 -30.64 -14.33
CA TYR A 681 8.94 -30.67 -14.59
C TYR A 681 9.68 -31.61 -13.65
N ASN A 682 9.34 -31.59 -12.35
CA ASN A 682 9.91 -32.50 -11.37
C ASN A 682 9.28 -33.92 -11.40
N ARG A 683 8.27 -34.14 -12.24
CA ARG A 683 7.49 -35.39 -12.36
C ARG A 683 6.92 -35.89 -11.02
N ASP A 684 6.37 -35.00 -10.19
CA ASP A 684 5.72 -35.35 -8.92
C ASP A 684 4.24 -35.71 -9.12
N PRO A 685 3.87 -37.01 -9.02
CA PRO A 685 2.51 -37.45 -9.33
C PRO A 685 1.47 -36.99 -8.32
N VAL A 686 1.84 -36.94 -7.04
CA VAL A 686 0.87 -36.73 -5.96
C VAL A 686 0.38 -35.29 -5.96
N PHE A 687 1.31 -34.33 -6.06
CA PHE A 687 0.96 -32.92 -6.04
C PHE A 687 0.33 -32.46 -7.34
N ALA A 688 0.85 -32.90 -8.49
CA ALA A 688 0.28 -32.55 -9.79
C ALA A 688 -1.18 -32.99 -9.91
N TYR A 689 -1.48 -34.25 -9.53
CA TYR A 689 -2.85 -34.77 -9.56
C TYR A 689 -3.78 -34.00 -8.60
N ASN A 690 -3.33 -33.74 -7.37
CA ASN A 690 -4.13 -33.01 -6.39
C ASN A 690 -4.45 -31.58 -6.85
N LEU A 691 -3.46 -30.88 -7.42
CA LEU A 691 -3.60 -29.52 -7.96
C LEU A 691 -4.60 -29.46 -9.11
N ILE A 692 -4.46 -30.35 -10.10
CA ILE A 692 -5.34 -30.32 -11.27
C ILE A 692 -6.76 -30.75 -10.92
N ARG A 693 -6.93 -31.72 -10.02
CA ARG A 693 -8.23 -32.14 -9.49
C ARG A 693 -8.94 -31.00 -8.76
N ASP A 694 -8.22 -30.26 -7.93
CA ASP A 694 -8.76 -29.11 -7.21
C ASP A 694 -9.15 -27.99 -8.18
N ARG A 695 -8.33 -27.72 -9.21
CA ARG A 695 -8.66 -26.77 -10.28
C ARG A 695 -9.95 -27.16 -11.01
N VAL A 696 -10.14 -28.43 -11.36
CA VAL A 696 -11.37 -28.95 -11.98
C VAL A 696 -12.58 -28.77 -11.06
N ASN A 697 -12.44 -29.02 -9.76
CA ASN A 697 -13.55 -28.85 -8.81
C ASN A 697 -13.95 -27.37 -8.61
N ARG A 698 -13.02 -26.43 -8.75
CA ARG A 698 -13.27 -24.99 -8.58
C ARG A 698 -13.81 -24.30 -9.83
N ASP A 699 -13.50 -24.83 -11.01
CA ASP A 699 -13.94 -24.23 -12.27
C ASP A 699 -15.46 -24.40 -12.46
N LYS A 700 -16.15 -23.28 -12.70
CA LYS A 700 -17.58 -23.26 -12.99
C LYS A 700 -17.89 -23.79 -14.40
N ARG A 701 -16.91 -23.75 -15.30
CA ARG A 701 -17.03 -24.19 -16.70
C ARG A 701 -16.32 -25.53 -16.89
N LEU A 702 -16.92 -26.58 -16.34
CA LEU A 702 -16.38 -27.94 -16.41
C LEU A 702 -16.12 -28.41 -17.85
N ASN A 703 -16.87 -27.96 -18.86
CA ASN A 703 -16.66 -28.39 -20.26
C ASN A 703 -15.59 -27.56 -21.01
N ASN A 704 -14.61 -26.97 -20.30
CA ASN A 704 -13.50 -26.25 -20.94
C ASN A 704 -12.45 -27.25 -21.49
N PRO A 705 -12.23 -27.35 -22.82
CA PRO A 705 -11.31 -28.32 -23.39
C PRO A 705 -9.86 -28.15 -22.91
N ARG A 706 -9.40 -26.91 -22.70
CA ARG A 706 -8.02 -26.63 -22.27
C ARG A 706 -7.72 -27.22 -20.89
N LEU A 707 -8.70 -27.19 -19.99
CA LEU A 707 -8.56 -27.74 -18.64
C LEU A 707 -8.42 -29.26 -18.67
N TRP A 708 -9.21 -29.94 -19.51
CA TRP A 708 -9.13 -31.40 -19.65
C TRP A 708 -7.90 -31.86 -20.41
N ASN A 709 -7.42 -31.08 -21.38
CA ASN A 709 -6.14 -31.35 -22.04
C ASN A 709 -4.99 -31.26 -21.03
N LEU A 710 -5.01 -30.25 -20.16
CA LEU A 710 -4.03 -30.14 -19.07
C LEU A 710 -4.16 -31.29 -18.06
N PHE A 711 -5.38 -31.70 -17.72
CA PHE A 711 -5.64 -32.87 -16.88
C PHE A 711 -5.09 -34.16 -17.50
N ASN A 712 -5.26 -34.34 -18.81
CA ASN A 712 -4.72 -35.47 -19.55
C ASN A 712 -3.19 -35.45 -19.58
N LEU A 713 -2.58 -34.28 -19.80
CA LEU A 713 -1.13 -34.10 -19.77
C LEU A 713 -0.56 -34.46 -18.39
N VAL A 714 -1.21 -34.03 -17.31
CA VAL A 714 -0.83 -34.39 -15.95
C VAL A 714 -0.85 -35.90 -15.77
N ILE A 715 -1.93 -36.58 -16.18
CA ILE A 715 -2.02 -38.05 -16.08
C ILE A 715 -0.92 -38.72 -16.92
N LEU A 716 -0.67 -38.24 -18.13
CA LEU A 716 0.34 -38.81 -19.02
C LEU A 716 1.76 -38.73 -18.41
N VAL A 717 2.12 -37.57 -17.85
CA VAL A 717 3.45 -37.35 -17.25
C VAL A 717 3.60 -38.09 -15.92
N THR A 718 2.53 -38.14 -15.12
CA THR A 718 2.61 -38.64 -13.74
C THR A 718 2.27 -40.11 -13.59
N GLY A 719 1.45 -40.67 -14.49
CA GLY A 719 0.97 -42.04 -14.42
C GLY A 719 0.05 -42.32 -13.22
N ASP A 720 -0.50 -41.31 -12.55
CA ASP A 720 -1.39 -41.53 -11.39
C ASP A 720 -2.66 -42.27 -11.83
N ILE A 721 -3.07 -43.30 -11.09
CA ILE A 721 -4.21 -44.18 -11.38
C ILE A 721 -5.49 -43.70 -10.66
N ARG A 722 -5.35 -42.86 -9.62
CA ARG A 722 -6.45 -42.42 -8.75
C ARG A 722 -7.52 -41.59 -9.46
N TYR A 723 -7.22 -41.05 -10.65
CA TYR A 723 -8.13 -40.20 -11.41
C TYR A 723 -9.41 -40.90 -11.82
N ASN A 724 -9.41 -42.22 -12.12
CA ASN A 724 -10.64 -42.89 -12.55
C ASN A 724 -11.73 -42.83 -11.46
N ARG A 725 -11.39 -43.19 -10.22
CA ARG A 725 -12.36 -43.16 -9.11
C ARG A 725 -12.94 -41.75 -8.91
N TYR A 726 -12.15 -40.72 -9.18
CA TYR A 726 -12.62 -39.35 -9.17
C TYR A 726 -13.55 -39.05 -10.37
N LEU A 727 -13.17 -39.42 -11.59
CA LEU A 727 -13.97 -39.22 -12.80
C LEU A 727 -15.33 -39.92 -12.70
N MET A 728 -15.38 -41.16 -12.23
CA MET A 728 -16.63 -41.91 -12.02
C MET A 728 -17.62 -41.13 -11.15
N ARG A 729 -17.17 -40.69 -9.96
CA ARG A 729 -17.99 -39.90 -9.03
C ARG A 729 -18.37 -38.54 -9.62
N LEU A 730 -17.47 -37.92 -10.38
CA LEU A 730 -17.73 -36.62 -11.00
C LEU A 730 -18.82 -36.74 -12.09
N PHE A 731 -18.75 -37.79 -12.91
CA PHE A 731 -19.69 -38.05 -14.01
C PHE A 731 -21.07 -38.48 -13.50
N GLU A 732 -21.14 -39.22 -12.39
CA GLU A 732 -22.40 -39.51 -11.70
C GLU A 732 -23.06 -38.25 -11.15
N ARG A 733 -22.26 -37.37 -10.52
CA ARG A 733 -22.78 -36.14 -9.91
C ARG A 733 -23.24 -35.11 -10.94
N ILE A 734 -22.66 -35.10 -12.15
CA ILE A 734 -22.87 -34.04 -13.14
C ILE A 734 -23.30 -34.67 -14.48
N PRO A 735 -24.61 -34.80 -14.74
CA PRO A 735 -25.12 -35.51 -15.91
C PRO A 735 -24.86 -34.79 -17.26
N LYS A 736 -24.50 -33.50 -17.26
CA LYS A 736 -24.27 -32.68 -18.48
C LYS A 736 -22.78 -32.53 -18.88
N ILE A 737 -21.95 -33.52 -18.58
CA ILE A 737 -20.54 -33.52 -19.00
C ILE A 737 -20.41 -33.89 -20.47
N ASP A 738 -19.55 -33.16 -21.20
CA ASP A 738 -19.29 -33.42 -22.62
C ASP A 738 -18.78 -34.84 -22.85
N ILE A 739 -19.23 -35.46 -23.94
CA ILE A 739 -18.92 -36.85 -24.26
C ILE A 739 -17.42 -37.05 -24.52
N ASN A 740 -16.73 -36.04 -25.04
CA ASN A 740 -15.29 -36.09 -25.30
C ASN A 740 -14.46 -36.28 -24.02
N ILE A 741 -14.95 -35.77 -22.87
CA ILE A 741 -14.24 -35.90 -21.59
C ILE A 741 -14.27 -37.36 -21.10
N ARG A 742 -15.29 -38.13 -21.48
CA ARG A 742 -15.41 -39.56 -21.13
C ARG A 742 -14.34 -40.42 -21.81
N VAL A 743 -13.64 -39.91 -22.83
CA VAL A 743 -12.48 -40.58 -23.44
C VAL A 743 -11.40 -40.88 -22.39
N LEU A 744 -11.22 -40.01 -21.38
CA LEU A 744 -10.25 -40.25 -20.29
C LEU A 744 -10.58 -41.50 -19.47
N GLN A 745 -11.86 -41.75 -19.23
CA GLN A 745 -12.33 -42.94 -18.54
C GLN A 745 -12.19 -44.18 -19.44
N ALA A 746 -12.54 -44.07 -20.73
CA ALA A 746 -12.35 -45.15 -21.68
C ALA A 746 -10.86 -45.55 -21.83
N ASN A 747 -9.96 -44.55 -21.87
CA ASN A 747 -8.51 -44.74 -21.87
C ASN A 747 -8.03 -45.46 -20.61
N TYR A 748 -8.58 -45.11 -19.43
CA TYR A 748 -8.29 -45.85 -18.21
C TYR A 748 -8.69 -47.32 -18.36
N HIS A 749 -9.92 -47.60 -18.79
CA HIS A 749 -10.42 -48.97 -18.89
C HIS A 749 -9.62 -49.82 -19.88
N LEU A 750 -9.13 -49.20 -20.95
CA LEU A 750 -8.22 -49.82 -21.90
C LEU A 750 -6.88 -50.17 -21.25
N ASN A 751 -6.26 -49.23 -20.54
CA ASN A 751 -4.98 -49.44 -19.86
C ASN A 751 -5.08 -50.43 -18.69
N ALA A 752 -6.21 -50.46 -17.98
CA ALA A 752 -6.47 -51.39 -16.87
C ALA A 752 -6.81 -52.83 -17.35
N GLY A 753 -6.89 -53.09 -18.66
CA GLY A 753 -7.23 -54.40 -19.21
C GLY A 753 -8.73 -54.74 -19.17
N THR A 754 -9.57 -53.81 -18.71
CA THR A 754 -11.03 -53.95 -18.63
C THR A 754 -11.70 -53.59 -19.97
N TYR A 755 -11.33 -54.30 -21.04
CA TYR A 755 -11.64 -53.92 -22.42
C TYR A 755 -13.14 -53.84 -22.74
N LYS A 756 -14.00 -54.62 -22.08
CA LYS A 756 -15.47 -54.57 -22.29
C LYS A 756 -16.05 -53.20 -21.94
N TYR A 757 -15.61 -52.62 -20.82
CA TYR A 757 -16.03 -51.29 -20.38
C TYR A 757 -15.48 -50.21 -21.31
N ALA A 758 -14.20 -50.31 -21.68
CA ALA A 758 -13.58 -49.41 -22.66
C ALA A 758 -14.34 -49.41 -23.99
N LEU A 759 -14.68 -50.60 -24.51
CA LEU A 759 -15.42 -50.75 -25.77
C LEU A 759 -16.82 -50.12 -25.69
N ASN A 760 -17.53 -50.27 -24.57
CA ASN A 760 -18.84 -49.65 -24.36
C ASN A 760 -18.74 -48.12 -24.41
N ASP A 761 -17.78 -47.54 -23.70
CA ASP A 761 -17.59 -46.09 -23.65
C ASP A 761 -17.13 -45.54 -25.01
N TYR A 762 -16.12 -46.15 -25.64
CA TYR A 762 -15.68 -45.72 -26.97
C TYR A 762 -16.78 -45.86 -28.03
N SER A 763 -17.60 -46.91 -27.97
CA SER A 763 -18.72 -47.07 -28.90
C SER A 763 -19.74 -45.95 -28.76
N LYS A 764 -20.11 -45.58 -27.53
CA LYS A 764 -21.00 -44.45 -27.25
C LYS A 764 -20.41 -43.12 -27.73
N ILE A 765 -19.10 -42.92 -27.52
CA ILE A 765 -18.39 -41.70 -27.96
C ILE A 765 -18.34 -41.63 -29.50
N TYR A 766 -17.97 -42.73 -30.16
CA TYR A 766 -17.87 -42.81 -31.61
C TYR A 766 -19.23 -42.62 -32.31
N GLN A 767 -20.32 -43.16 -31.74
CA GLN A 767 -21.67 -42.96 -32.28
C GLN A 767 -22.04 -41.47 -32.39
N LYS A 768 -21.60 -40.64 -31.45
CA LYS A 768 -21.86 -39.19 -31.47
C LYS A 768 -20.85 -38.40 -32.29
N THR A 769 -19.56 -38.69 -32.13
CA THR A 769 -18.47 -37.89 -32.73
C THR A 769 -18.16 -38.28 -34.17
N LYS A 770 -18.27 -39.58 -34.49
CA LYS A 770 -17.78 -40.20 -35.75
C LYS A 770 -16.32 -39.88 -36.07
N ASP A 771 -15.52 -39.53 -35.07
CA ASP A 771 -14.12 -39.17 -35.23
C ASP A 771 -13.28 -40.44 -35.53
N PRO A 772 -12.40 -40.40 -36.55
CA PRO A 772 -11.51 -41.50 -36.89
C PRO A 772 -10.66 -42.02 -35.72
N ILE A 773 -10.21 -41.15 -34.80
CA ILE A 773 -9.37 -41.57 -33.67
C ILE A 773 -10.13 -42.51 -32.74
N HIS A 774 -11.42 -42.25 -32.50
CA HIS A 774 -12.24 -43.16 -31.70
C HIS A 774 -12.49 -44.48 -32.43
N ALA A 775 -12.58 -44.49 -33.77
CA ALA A 775 -12.64 -45.73 -34.54
C ALA A 775 -11.34 -46.56 -34.38
N LEU A 776 -10.17 -45.91 -34.37
CA LEU A 776 -8.89 -46.55 -34.09
C LEU A 776 -8.89 -47.16 -32.67
N LEU A 777 -9.31 -46.41 -31.65
CA LEU A 777 -9.36 -46.92 -30.28
C LEU A 777 -10.31 -48.13 -30.14
N ILE A 778 -11.46 -48.11 -30.81
CA ILE A 778 -12.35 -49.27 -30.89
C ILE A 778 -11.63 -50.47 -31.55
N ALA A 779 -10.97 -50.26 -32.69
CA ALA A 779 -10.23 -51.31 -33.38
C ALA A 779 -9.11 -51.91 -32.50
N VAL A 780 -8.37 -51.06 -31.77
CA VAL A 780 -7.34 -51.49 -30.80
C VAL A 780 -7.97 -52.31 -29.68
N THR A 781 -9.07 -51.85 -29.07
CA THR A 781 -9.75 -52.59 -27.99
C THR A 781 -10.25 -53.96 -28.45
N LEU A 782 -10.86 -54.06 -29.64
CA LEU A 782 -11.32 -55.31 -30.22
C LEU A 782 -10.17 -56.27 -30.54
N THR A 783 -9.06 -55.73 -31.04
CA THR A 783 -7.84 -56.51 -31.29
C THR A 783 -7.30 -57.09 -29.98
N GLN A 784 -7.25 -56.30 -28.90
CA GLN A 784 -6.84 -56.79 -27.58
C GLN A 784 -7.75 -57.92 -27.07
N ILE A 785 -9.07 -57.77 -27.21
CA ILE A 785 -10.04 -58.81 -26.81
C ILE A 785 -9.87 -60.08 -27.66
N ALA A 786 -9.60 -59.95 -28.96
CA ALA A 786 -9.37 -61.08 -29.85
C ALA A 786 -8.10 -61.87 -29.47
N CYS A 787 -7.06 -61.17 -29.00
CA CYS A 787 -5.80 -61.76 -28.54
C CYS A 787 -5.88 -62.41 -27.14
N GLN A 788 -6.97 -62.23 -26.38
CA GLN A 788 -7.13 -62.87 -25.07
C GLN A 788 -7.24 -64.40 -25.18
N LYS A 789 -6.74 -65.10 -24.15
CA LYS A 789 -6.66 -66.58 -24.14
C LYS A 789 -8.05 -67.24 -24.29
N PHE A 790 -9.04 -66.76 -23.54
CA PHE A 790 -10.34 -67.43 -23.33
C PHE A 790 -11.52 -66.89 -24.17
N THR A 791 -11.26 -66.23 -25.29
CA THR A 791 -12.32 -65.64 -26.12
C THR A 791 -12.91 -66.68 -27.10
N THR A 792 -14.24 -66.85 -27.10
CA THR A 792 -14.94 -67.86 -27.94
C THR A 792 -15.10 -67.44 -29.40
N LYS A 793 -15.35 -66.14 -29.68
CA LYS A 793 -15.61 -65.60 -31.03
C LYS A 793 -14.44 -64.76 -31.58
N LYS A 794 -13.20 -65.28 -31.53
CA LYS A 794 -11.98 -64.53 -31.93
C LYS A 794 -12.04 -64.00 -33.37
N GLN A 795 -12.48 -64.83 -34.32
CA GLN A 795 -12.53 -64.46 -35.74
C GLN A 795 -13.52 -63.32 -36.02
N ALA A 796 -14.69 -63.34 -35.36
CA ALA A 796 -15.68 -62.27 -35.49
C ALA A 796 -15.20 -60.94 -34.88
N LEU A 797 -14.42 -61.00 -33.80
CA LEU A 797 -13.82 -59.80 -33.21
C LEU A 797 -12.70 -59.23 -34.08
N ALA A 798 -11.87 -60.10 -34.68
CA ALA A 798 -10.84 -59.68 -35.62
C ALA A 798 -11.45 -59.02 -36.87
N SER A 799 -12.54 -59.57 -37.42
CA SER A 799 -13.23 -58.95 -38.57
C SER A 799 -13.84 -57.59 -38.22
N GLN A 800 -14.39 -57.43 -37.00
CA GLN A 800 -14.88 -56.14 -36.53
C GLN A 800 -13.75 -55.13 -36.33
N ALA A 801 -12.62 -55.56 -35.77
CA ALA A 801 -11.44 -54.70 -35.61
C ALA A 801 -10.97 -54.17 -36.97
N ILE A 802 -10.89 -55.03 -37.99
CA ILE A 802 -10.59 -54.65 -39.37
C ILE A 802 -11.66 -53.70 -39.93
N GLY A 803 -12.94 -53.93 -39.66
CA GLY A 803 -14.01 -53.03 -40.07
C GLY A 803 -13.86 -51.61 -39.49
N PHE A 804 -13.42 -51.48 -38.24
CA PHE A 804 -13.18 -50.17 -37.62
C PHE A 804 -11.85 -49.53 -38.03
N ILE A 805 -10.78 -50.32 -38.27
CA ILE A 805 -9.52 -49.75 -38.78
C ILE A 805 -9.69 -49.15 -40.17
N GLU A 806 -10.54 -49.75 -41.01
CA GLU A 806 -10.85 -49.22 -42.34
C GLU A 806 -11.65 -47.91 -42.25
N LYS A 807 -12.54 -47.78 -41.25
CA LYS A 807 -13.21 -46.50 -40.95
C LYS A 807 -12.21 -45.43 -40.53
N TYR A 808 -11.22 -45.78 -39.69
CA TYR A 808 -10.13 -44.87 -39.32
C TYR A 808 -9.31 -44.44 -40.54
N ARG A 809 -8.92 -45.38 -41.41
CA ARG A 809 -8.20 -45.09 -42.65
C ARG A 809 -8.96 -44.15 -43.57
N LYS A 810 -10.26 -44.38 -43.78
CA LYS A 810 -11.10 -43.55 -44.66
C LYS A 810 -11.32 -42.14 -44.12
N GLY A 811 -11.31 -41.97 -42.80
CA GLY A 811 -11.57 -40.68 -42.18
C GLY A 811 -10.32 -39.83 -41.89
N ARG A 812 -9.12 -40.40 -41.96
CA ARG A 812 -7.86 -39.66 -41.82
C ARG A 812 -7.40 -39.06 -43.15
N PRO A 813 -6.77 -37.87 -43.16
CA PRO A 813 -6.17 -37.29 -44.36
C PRO A 813 -5.10 -38.21 -44.97
N SER A 814 -4.99 -38.21 -46.30
CA SER A 814 -3.98 -38.99 -47.03
C SER A 814 -2.54 -38.54 -46.76
N GLU A 815 -2.36 -37.30 -46.31
CA GLU A 815 -1.06 -36.75 -45.89
C GLU A 815 -0.45 -37.52 -44.69
N LEU A 816 -1.30 -38.13 -43.85
CA LEU A 816 -0.89 -38.95 -42.70
C LEU A 816 -0.79 -40.44 -43.06
N ALA A 817 -0.55 -40.77 -44.34
CA ALA A 817 -0.46 -42.15 -44.80
C ALA A 817 0.59 -42.99 -44.04
N ASN A 818 1.66 -42.37 -43.53
CA ASN A 818 2.64 -43.02 -42.67
C ASN A 818 2.00 -43.57 -41.37
N GLU A 819 1.36 -42.71 -40.58
CA GLU A 819 0.63 -43.08 -39.34
C GLU A 819 -0.42 -44.17 -39.63
N ILE A 820 -1.20 -43.99 -40.70
CA ILE A 820 -2.29 -44.90 -41.06
C ILE A 820 -1.75 -46.30 -41.36
N HIS A 821 -0.73 -46.40 -42.21
CA HIS A 821 -0.14 -47.68 -42.58
C HIS A 821 0.62 -48.33 -41.42
N TYR A 822 1.29 -47.54 -40.58
CA TYR A 822 1.90 -48.04 -39.36
C TYR A 822 0.87 -48.68 -38.41
N ASN A 823 -0.23 -47.98 -38.12
CA ASN A 823 -1.27 -48.46 -37.21
C ASN A 823 -1.98 -49.72 -37.74
N ILE A 824 -2.27 -49.79 -39.04
CA ILE A 824 -2.83 -50.99 -39.68
C ILE A 824 -1.82 -52.15 -39.62
N GLY A 825 -0.55 -51.89 -39.93
CA GLY A 825 0.53 -52.88 -39.83
C GLY A 825 0.68 -53.42 -38.40
N ARG A 826 0.56 -52.54 -37.40
CA ARG A 826 0.63 -52.90 -35.98
C ARG A 826 -0.54 -53.77 -35.53
N MET A 827 -1.76 -53.46 -35.99
CA MET A 827 -2.92 -54.30 -35.73
C MET A 827 -2.74 -55.71 -36.32
N TYR A 828 -2.33 -55.83 -37.58
CA TYR A 828 -2.08 -57.13 -38.20
C TYR A 828 -0.95 -57.91 -37.54
N HIS A 829 0.13 -57.21 -37.16
CA HIS A 829 1.23 -57.80 -36.41
C HIS A 829 0.71 -58.40 -35.10
N GLN A 830 -0.13 -57.67 -34.36
CA GLN A 830 -0.71 -58.14 -33.11
C GLN A 830 -1.67 -59.33 -33.29
N LEU A 831 -2.39 -59.41 -34.40
CA LEU A 831 -3.24 -60.56 -34.77
C LEU A 831 -2.45 -61.77 -35.27
N GLY A 832 -1.12 -61.66 -35.43
CA GLY A 832 -0.26 -62.73 -35.97
C GLY A 832 -0.28 -62.84 -37.51
N LEU A 833 -0.89 -61.88 -38.21
CA LEU A 833 -0.95 -61.82 -39.67
C LEU A 833 0.28 -61.11 -40.24
N HIS A 834 1.45 -61.71 -40.04
CA HIS A 834 2.77 -61.11 -40.33
C HIS A 834 2.94 -60.65 -41.77
N ASN A 835 2.42 -61.40 -42.76
CA ASN A 835 2.56 -61.03 -44.17
C ASN A 835 1.88 -59.69 -44.49
N MET A 836 0.65 -59.51 -43.99
CA MET A 836 -0.10 -58.25 -44.13
C MET A 836 0.59 -57.11 -43.38
N ALA A 837 1.12 -57.40 -42.19
CA ALA A 837 1.84 -56.42 -41.39
C ALA A 837 3.09 -55.88 -42.13
N VAL A 838 3.90 -56.76 -42.72
CA VAL A 838 5.10 -56.40 -43.48
C VAL A 838 4.77 -55.52 -44.67
N GLU A 839 3.71 -55.84 -45.42
CA GLU A 839 3.25 -55.03 -46.56
C GLU A 839 2.92 -53.59 -46.13
N HIS A 840 2.16 -53.44 -45.04
CA HIS A 840 1.80 -52.13 -44.51
C HIS A 840 2.97 -51.36 -43.91
N TYR A 841 3.89 -52.02 -43.20
CA TYR A 841 5.11 -51.38 -42.71
C TYR A 841 6.01 -50.89 -43.85
N LYS A 842 6.18 -51.67 -44.92
CA LYS A 842 6.93 -51.23 -46.11
C LYS A 842 6.27 -50.04 -46.80
N ARG A 843 4.94 -50.02 -46.89
CA ARG A 843 4.20 -48.86 -47.38
C ARG A 843 4.44 -47.64 -46.52
N ALA A 844 4.39 -47.78 -45.19
CA ALA A 844 4.65 -46.70 -44.25
C ALA A 844 6.07 -46.10 -44.42
N LEU A 845 7.11 -46.96 -44.55
CA LEU A 845 8.49 -46.51 -44.83
C LEU A 845 8.65 -45.77 -46.16
N ALA A 846 7.85 -46.12 -47.16
CA ALA A 846 7.93 -45.51 -48.49
C ALA A 846 7.25 -44.13 -48.55
N VAL A 847 6.42 -43.77 -47.57
CA VAL A 847 5.78 -42.46 -47.52
C VAL A 847 6.81 -41.40 -47.16
N THR A 848 6.91 -40.37 -48.01
CA THR A 848 7.69 -39.17 -47.72
C THR A 848 6.76 -37.96 -47.77
N HIS A 849 6.79 -37.14 -46.73
CA HIS A 849 5.96 -35.93 -46.65
C HIS A 849 6.80 -34.75 -46.10
N PRO A 850 6.65 -33.53 -46.64
CA PRO A 850 7.41 -32.35 -46.19
C PRO A 850 7.31 -32.10 -44.68
N LEU A 851 6.12 -32.26 -44.09
CA LEU A 851 5.91 -32.09 -42.64
C LEU A 851 6.72 -33.06 -41.77
N MET A 852 7.04 -34.25 -42.29
CA MET A 852 7.90 -35.21 -41.56
C MET A 852 9.36 -34.77 -41.54
N GLN A 853 9.80 -34.01 -42.55
CA GLN A 853 11.15 -33.43 -42.58
C GLN A 853 11.25 -32.21 -41.66
N GLU A 854 10.16 -31.46 -41.52
CA GLU A 854 10.08 -30.28 -40.64
C GLU A 854 10.00 -30.67 -39.14
N TYR A 855 9.26 -31.73 -38.81
CA TYR A 855 9.07 -32.20 -37.42
C TYR A 855 9.42 -33.69 -37.25
N PRO A 856 10.70 -34.09 -37.44
CA PRO A 856 11.11 -35.48 -37.37
C PRO A 856 10.87 -36.10 -35.99
N GLU A 857 11.04 -35.35 -34.90
CA GLU A 857 10.87 -35.84 -33.52
C GLU A 857 9.44 -36.33 -33.20
N TYR A 858 8.43 -35.83 -33.91
CA TYR A 858 7.02 -36.12 -33.60
C TYR A 858 6.31 -36.98 -34.64
N LEU A 859 6.73 -36.91 -35.91
CA LEU A 859 6.04 -37.54 -37.04
C LEU A 859 6.84 -38.66 -37.71
N ASP A 860 8.13 -38.78 -37.41
CA ASP A 860 8.93 -39.87 -37.95
C ASP A 860 8.66 -41.16 -37.18
N LEU A 861 8.20 -42.19 -37.90
CA LEU A 861 7.91 -43.52 -37.36
C LEU A 861 8.88 -44.58 -37.92
N ARG A 862 9.90 -44.16 -38.68
CA ARG A 862 10.78 -45.08 -39.41
C ARG A 862 11.53 -46.01 -38.46
N ALA A 863 11.98 -45.52 -37.31
CA ALA A 863 12.67 -46.31 -36.31
C ALA A 863 11.75 -47.39 -35.70
N GLU A 864 10.52 -47.02 -35.33
CA GLU A 864 9.52 -47.94 -34.78
C GLU A 864 9.08 -48.97 -35.81
N ILE A 865 8.90 -48.56 -37.06
CA ILE A 865 8.56 -49.47 -38.16
C ILE A 865 9.70 -50.48 -38.39
N ALA A 866 10.94 -50.00 -38.45
CA ALA A 866 12.12 -50.84 -38.65
C ALA A 866 12.32 -51.83 -37.48
N PHE A 867 12.11 -51.39 -36.24
CA PHE A 867 12.12 -52.26 -35.08
C PHE A 867 11.07 -53.37 -35.17
N ASN A 868 9.83 -53.01 -35.54
CA ASN A 868 8.74 -53.98 -35.72
C ASN A 868 9.03 -54.96 -36.87
N LEU A 869 9.53 -54.50 -38.01
CA LEU A 869 9.94 -55.34 -39.14
C LEU A 869 11.06 -56.31 -38.76
N SER A 870 12.08 -55.82 -38.05
CA SER A 870 13.20 -56.65 -37.58
C SER A 870 12.71 -57.77 -36.66
N SER A 871 11.72 -57.49 -35.80
CA SER A 871 11.12 -58.47 -34.90
C SER A 871 10.41 -59.59 -35.67
N ILE A 872 9.66 -59.25 -36.73
CA ILE A 872 8.98 -60.22 -37.60
C ILE A 872 10.00 -61.07 -38.39
N TYR A 873 11.03 -60.43 -38.97
CA TYR A 873 12.04 -61.17 -39.72
C TYR A 873 12.88 -62.09 -38.83
N ARG A 874 13.17 -61.65 -37.61
CA ARG A 874 13.83 -62.47 -36.60
C ARG A 874 12.99 -63.68 -36.19
N SER A 875 11.69 -63.52 -35.98
CA SER A 875 10.81 -64.67 -35.66
C SER A 875 10.72 -65.69 -36.79
N ASN A 876 10.96 -65.25 -38.03
CA ASN A 876 11.00 -66.10 -39.22
C ASN A 876 12.43 -66.58 -39.59
N ASN A 877 13.41 -66.44 -38.67
CA ASN A 877 14.83 -66.79 -38.87
C ASN A 877 15.55 -66.08 -40.02
N ASN A 878 15.02 -64.94 -40.50
CA ASN A 878 15.67 -64.13 -41.53
C ASN A 878 16.49 -62.99 -40.90
N PHE A 879 17.67 -63.35 -40.39
CA PHE A 879 18.53 -62.42 -39.65
C PHE A 879 19.16 -61.33 -40.54
N GLU A 880 19.36 -61.59 -41.83
CA GLU A 880 19.97 -60.63 -42.76
C GLU A 880 19.05 -59.43 -42.98
N LEU A 881 17.79 -59.67 -43.31
CA LEU A 881 16.79 -58.61 -43.47
C LEU A 881 16.51 -57.90 -42.14
N ALA A 882 16.48 -58.63 -41.03
CA ALA A 882 16.32 -58.02 -39.71
C ALA A 882 17.45 -57.03 -39.40
N ARG A 883 18.71 -57.39 -39.67
CA ARG A 883 19.87 -56.51 -39.50
C ARG A 883 19.83 -55.32 -40.46
N LYS A 884 19.46 -55.54 -41.72
CA LYS A 884 19.35 -54.47 -42.73
C LYS A 884 18.46 -53.33 -42.23
N TYR A 885 17.24 -53.64 -41.80
CA TYR A 885 16.29 -52.61 -41.34
C TYR A 885 16.77 -51.90 -40.06
N LEU A 886 17.43 -52.61 -39.15
CA LEU A 886 18.00 -51.96 -37.96
C LEU A 886 19.11 -50.98 -38.34
N TYR A 887 20.07 -51.38 -39.18
CA TYR A 887 21.17 -50.50 -39.60
C TYR A 887 20.73 -49.31 -40.45
N GLU A 888 19.70 -49.46 -41.29
CA GLU A 888 19.25 -48.39 -42.19
C GLU A 888 18.39 -47.31 -41.49
N TYR A 889 17.69 -47.64 -40.40
CA TYR A 889 16.66 -46.76 -39.83
C TYR A 889 16.70 -46.59 -38.32
N VAL A 890 17.52 -47.37 -37.60
CA VAL A 890 17.68 -47.29 -36.15
C VAL A 890 19.15 -47.00 -35.86
N GLU A 891 19.55 -45.74 -36.05
CA GLU A 891 20.84 -45.25 -35.54
C GLU A 891 20.70 -44.97 -34.03
N ILE A 892 21.72 -45.38 -33.25
CA ILE A 892 21.78 -45.23 -31.79
C ILE A 892 22.32 -43.86 -31.42
#